data_AF-J9SGF1-F1
#
_entry.id   AF-J9SGF1-F1
#
_cell.length_a   1.000
_cell.length_b   1.000
_cell.length_c   1.000
_cell.angle_alpha   90.00
_cell.angle_beta   90.00
_cell.angle_gamma   90.00
#
_symmetry.space_group_name_H-M   'P 1'
#
loop_
_entity.id
_entity.type
_entity.pdbx_description
1 polymer ?
#
loop_
_entity_poly.entity_id
_entity_poly.type
_entity_poly.pdbx_seq_one_letter_code
_entity_poly.pdbx_strand_id
1 'polypeptide(L)'
;MSSATVEFEDITDDRYGGKAAGLARLRRLGLPVPAGYVITCVSSGARDVDTTRFDEMVAAGSTPVAVRSSAVGEDGADQSFAGQYDTVLGVDSVDALVAAVRACADSVHSRRASSYSGNSAATMNVVVQRMVDARAAGVVFTADPASGRRDLMVIDAVVGLGESLVDGTAAPDHFVLDVGGAVMVQETVAAPVLSAAEIGDIRAGARRAEQEWGRPMDLEWAIDESGELWWLQARPITTLPGDLNEMDSPGAGADHVYTRCNIGEMMPGAFCPLTASVSGFAIDYAMQMVQVVARAQQSYERPWLQVGYFYGHMFLNLTEGTALSSGILGNSLEQFSTSICGRVIDELTPKPPQPFRRKLGNTIRLTAHALSVGPAMRRLPAEIAAFAVPTSRDPRVVLREMESGVDQYREVTLVHVRSSSRAAVAANVLESVLVRQAVKDGRTEDDGKAEAARLMAGAAEVESALMLAELDAVVRTIAADPTVADEFLSAAPDDAVTTLRATSGHPGRALRGFLERHGHRGYRELCMRDPSWADDPGGLGAMMQVMVRSVATRSDPPPVRAAADVRPADLHPADVHPSGSIRLLARLAQGGARGREETKSRMALMAHRLKRGYRHLGEVLAECGRLPDADLVYFFDRAELHRVVESDDTGDLVLSALKRREALSYQDRLEFDDVSVGRPSPRVVAPVTHAGDGRIVGRPAGRGTVEGVVRVAKSVVQARDVQPGEILVAPVTDVGWTPYFTVIGALVTDIGSSVSHGAVVAREYGLPCVVNTLVGTQVLRTGDRVRVDGDRGIVELIESN
;
A
#
# COMPACT_ATOMS: atom_id res chain seq x y z
N MET A 1 23.40 -47.82 14.22
CA MET A 1 23.90 -47.93 12.84
C MET A 1 25.30 -47.35 12.85
N SER A 2 26.29 -47.99 12.23
CA SER A 2 27.62 -47.35 12.12
C SER A 2 27.51 -46.14 11.18
N SER A 3 28.24 -45.07 11.47
CA SER A 3 28.33 -43.93 10.54
C SER A 3 28.92 -44.40 9.22
N ALA A 4 28.30 -44.01 8.10
CA ALA A 4 28.82 -44.23 6.75
C ALA A 4 29.04 -42.89 6.05
N THR A 5 30.06 -42.80 5.19
CA THR A 5 30.32 -41.61 4.36
C THR A 5 29.58 -41.71 3.03
N VAL A 6 29.00 -40.59 2.57
CA VAL A 6 28.31 -40.47 1.28
C VAL A 6 28.89 -39.25 0.53
N GLU A 7 29.23 -39.44 -0.74
CA GLU A 7 29.70 -38.35 -1.60
C GLU A 7 28.55 -37.45 -2.03
N PHE A 8 28.82 -36.16 -2.29
CA PHE A 8 27.79 -35.25 -2.78
C PHE A 8 27.15 -35.71 -4.10
N GLU A 9 27.90 -36.39 -4.97
CA GLU A 9 27.42 -36.95 -6.24
C GLU A 9 26.30 -37.98 -6.05
N ASP A 10 26.30 -38.70 -4.94
CA ASP A 10 25.37 -39.79 -4.65
C ASP A 10 24.08 -39.31 -3.94
N ILE A 11 24.00 -38.03 -3.59
CA ILE A 11 22.87 -37.44 -2.85
C ILE A 11 21.78 -36.96 -3.82
N THR A 12 20.64 -37.64 -3.87
CA THR A 12 19.51 -37.32 -4.76
C THR A 12 18.29 -36.72 -4.06
N ASP A 13 18.24 -36.75 -2.73
CA ASP A 13 17.11 -36.30 -1.92
C ASP A 13 17.56 -35.73 -0.55
N ASP A 14 16.60 -35.39 0.31
CA ASP A 14 16.78 -34.73 1.60
C ASP A 14 17.02 -35.68 2.79
N ARG A 15 17.19 -36.99 2.54
CA ARG A 15 17.41 -37.99 3.62
C ARG A 15 18.69 -37.73 4.43
N TYR A 16 19.63 -36.96 3.86
CA TYR A 16 20.88 -36.55 4.52
C TYR A 16 20.83 -35.11 5.08
N GLY A 17 19.64 -34.52 5.15
CA GLY A 17 19.37 -33.15 5.59
C GLY A 17 19.43 -32.12 4.45
N GLY A 18 18.77 -30.97 4.67
CA GLY A 18 18.57 -29.96 3.63
C GLY A 18 19.85 -29.34 3.10
N LYS A 19 20.87 -29.12 3.95
CA LYS A 19 22.16 -28.54 3.54
C LYS A 19 22.92 -29.46 2.59
N ALA A 20 23.02 -30.74 2.93
CA ALA A 20 23.66 -31.74 2.08
C ALA A 20 22.98 -31.86 0.71
N ALA A 21 21.64 -31.91 0.70
CA ALA A 21 20.85 -31.95 -0.53
C ALA A 21 21.04 -30.69 -1.39
N GLY A 22 21.11 -29.51 -0.74
CA GLY A 22 21.39 -28.23 -1.38
C GLY A 22 22.73 -28.21 -2.11
N LEU A 23 23.81 -28.58 -1.42
CA LEU A 23 25.16 -28.65 -1.98
C LEU A 23 25.27 -29.62 -3.15
N ALA A 24 24.73 -30.83 -3.00
CA ALA A 24 24.71 -31.83 -4.06
C ALA A 24 23.98 -31.33 -5.31
N ARG A 25 22.88 -30.61 -5.13
CA ARG A 25 22.11 -30.06 -6.25
C ARG A 25 22.80 -28.88 -6.94
N LEU A 26 23.47 -27.97 -6.19
CA LEU A 26 24.32 -26.93 -6.78
C LEU A 26 25.45 -27.53 -7.63
N ARG A 27 26.10 -28.60 -7.14
CA ARG A 27 27.16 -29.30 -7.88
C ARG A 27 26.65 -29.95 -9.16
N ARG A 28 25.48 -30.59 -9.13
CA ARG A 28 24.80 -31.11 -10.35
C ARG A 28 24.46 -30.02 -11.36
N LEU A 29 24.20 -28.81 -10.89
CA LEU A 29 23.99 -27.64 -11.74
C LEU A 29 25.27 -27.16 -12.44
N GLY A 30 26.44 -27.70 -12.06
CA GLY A 30 27.73 -27.22 -12.53
C GLY A 30 28.13 -25.88 -11.90
N LEU A 31 27.60 -25.56 -10.72
CA LEU A 31 28.09 -24.44 -9.91
C LEU A 31 29.28 -24.93 -9.05
N PRO A 32 30.36 -24.14 -8.89
CA PRO A 32 31.52 -24.57 -8.12
C PRO A 32 31.16 -24.75 -6.65
N VAL A 33 31.27 -25.97 -6.14
CA VAL A 33 31.06 -26.33 -4.74
C VAL A 33 32.35 -26.96 -4.22
N PRO A 34 32.89 -26.51 -3.07
CA PRO A 34 34.10 -27.10 -2.51
C PRO A 34 33.94 -28.61 -2.30
N ALA A 35 35.03 -29.35 -2.50
CA ALA A 35 35.06 -30.80 -2.27
C ALA A 35 34.62 -31.14 -0.84
N GLY A 36 33.82 -32.20 -0.70
CA GLY A 36 33.29 -32.60 0.59
C GLY A 36 32.42 -33.83 0.49
N TYR A 37 32.04 -34.36 1.65
CA TYR A 37 31.23 -35.56 1.81
C TYR A 37 30.33 -35.42 3.05
N VAL A 38 29.41 -36.36 3.24
CA VAL A 38 28.49 -36.39 4.37
C VAL A 38 28.74 -37.62 5.23
N ILE A 39 28.83 -37.43 6.54
CA ILE A 39 28.83 -38.49 7.55
C ILE A 39 27.39 -38.69 8.01
N THR A 40 26.86 -39.89 7.81
CA THR A 40 25.44 -40.19 8.02
C THR A 40 25.15 -40.75 9.41
N CYS A 41 23.94 -40.50 9.91
CA CYS A 41 23.39 -41.11 11.14
C CYS A 41 24.31 -40.96 12.36
N VAL A 42 24.84 -39.76 12.58
CA VAL A 42 25.74 -39.47 13.71
C VAL A 42 24.92 -39.42 15.00
N SER A 43 25.37 -40.15 16.02
CA SER A 43 24.73 -40.20 17.34
C SER A 43 25.54 -39.42 18.38
N SER A 44 24.86 -38.84 19.37
CA SER A 44 25.51 -38.21 20.52
C SER A 44 26.40 -39.23 21.23
N GLY A 45 27.67 -38.89 21.44
CA GLY A 45 28.69 -39.78 22.02
C GLY A 45 29.35 -40.79 21.07
N ALA A 46 29.20 -40.64 19.75
CA ALA A 46 29.85 -41.51 18.76
C ALA A 46 31.38 -41.61 18.99
N ARG A 47 31.88 -42.84 19.18
CA ARG A 47 33.32 -43.14 19.37
C ARG A 47 34.03 -43.50 18.08
N ASP A 48 33.32 -44.10 17.14
CA ASP A 48 33.84 -44.54 15.84
C ASP A 48 33.24 -43.64 14.74
N VAL A 49 33.95 -42.56 14.41
CA VAL A 49 33.69 -41.74 13.21
C VAL A 49 34.57 -42.29 12.10
N ASP A 50 34.01 -42.52 10.91
CA ASP A 50 34.81 -42.93 9.75
C ASP A 50 35.67 -41.75 9.26
N THR A 51 37.00 -41.87 9.40
CA THR A 51 37.97 -40.82 9.04
C THR A 51 38.62 -41.07 7.68
N THR A 52 38.32 -42.18 7.01
CA THR A 52 39.02 -42.62 5.80
C THR A 52 39.02 -41.55 4.72
N ARG A 53 37.87 -40.92 4.48
CA ARG A 53 37.74 -39.81 3.51
C ARG A 53 38.43 -38.53 3.94
N PHE A 54 38.50 -38.24 5.23
CA PHE A 54 39.25 -37.10 5.72
C PHE A 54 40.75 -37.28 5.49
N ASP A 55 41.28 -38.48 5.73
CA ASP A 55 42.70 -38.79 5.48
C ASP A 55 43.07 -38.59 4.00
N GLU A 56 42.16 -38.96 3.09
CA GLU A 56 42.32 -38.70 1.65
C GLU A 56 42.31 -37.19 1.33
N MET A 57 41.42 -36.42 1.97
CA MET A 57 41.41 -34.95 1.83
C MET A 57 42.70 -34.32 2.36
N VAL A 58 43.24 -34.79 3.48
CA VAL A 58 44.54 -34.36 4.02
C VAL A 58 45.65 -34.67 3.01
N ALA A 59 45.70 -35.89 2.47
CA ALA A 59 46.69 -36.29 1.48
C ALA A 59 46.59 -35.48 0.17
N ALA A 60 45.39 -35.05 -0.20
CA ALA A 60 45.13 -34.19 -1.36
C ALA A 60 45.36 -32.69 -1.09
N GLY A 61 45.78 -32.29 0.11
CA GLY A 61 45.94 -30.88 0.49
C GLY A 61 44.62 -30.10 0.52
N SER A 62 43.50 -30.78 0.75
CA SER A 62 42.14 -30.20 0.81
C SER A 62 41.70 -29.92 2.25
N THR A 63 42.64 -29.53 3.12
CA THR A 63 42.41 -29.09 4.50
C THR A 63 42.92 -27.65 4.69
N PRO A 64 42.34 -26.86 5.61
CA PRO A 64 41.33 -27.22 6.60
C PRO A 64 39.92 -27.45 6.02
N VAL A 65 39.04 -28.09 6.80
CA VAL A 65 37.62 -28.33 6.46
C VAL A 65 36.68 -27.63 7.43
N ALA A 66 35.47 -27.32 6.96
CA ALA A 66 34.31 -26.94 7.74
C ALA A 66 33.45 -28.18 8.00
N VAL A 67 33.02 -28.35 9.25
CA VAL A 67 32.16 -29.44 9.72
C VAL A 67 30.82 -28.83 10.12
N ARG A 68 29.78 -29.08 9.31
CA ARG A 68 28.46 -28.43 9.41
C ARG A 68 27.38 -29.46 9.72
N SER A 69 26.48 -29.17 10.67
CA SER A 69 25.30 -29.99 10.93
C SER A 69 24.31 -29.97 9.74
N SER A 70 23.68 -31.10 9.46
CA SER A 70 22.65 -31.28 8.42
C SER A 70 21.59 -32.28 8.91
N ALA A 71 20.74 -31.84 9.84
CA ALA A 71 19.71 -32.69 10.43
C ALA A 71 18.58 -33.02 9.42
N VAL A 72 17.94 -34.17 9.57
CA VAL A 72 16.76 -34.52 8.76
C VAL A 72 15.60 -33.59 9.14
N GLY A 73 15.01 -32.90 8.17
CA GLY A 73 13.97 -31.88 8.36
C GLY A 73 14.52 -30.45 8.55
N GLU A 74 15.83 -30.27 8.68
CA GLU A 74 16.49 -28.95 8.61
C GLU A 74 16.50 -28.44 7.16
N ASP A 75 16.21 -27.13 6.98
CA ASP A 75 16.22 -26.42 5.70
C ASP A 75 15.34 -27.06 4.60
N GLY A 76 14.16 -27.57 5.02
CA GLY A 76 13.14 -28.15 4.15
C GLY A 76 12.22 -27.10 3.50
N ALA A 77 11.24 -27.58 2.73
CA ALA A 77 10.28 -26.72 2.04
C ALA A 77 9.35 -25.94 2.99
N ASP A 78 9.08 -26.47 4.18
CA ASP A 78 8.07 -25.95 5.11
C ASP A 78 8.68 -25.31 6.37
N GLN A 79 9.97 -25.55 6.66
CA GLN A 79 10.64 -25.07 7.88
C GLN A 79 12.14 -24.79 7.62
N SER A 80 12.64 -23.65 8.10
CA SER A 80 14.09 -23.37 8.17
C SER A 80 14.55 -23.39 9.63
N PHE A 81 15.60 -24.15 9.92
CA PHE A 81 16.21 -24.23 11.26
C PHE A 81 17.52 -23.41 11.30
N ALA A 82 17.47 -22.19 10.75
CA ALA A 82 18.63 -21.31 10.65
C ALA A 82 19.29 -21.07 12.02
N GLY A 83 20.60 -21.31 12.10
CA GLY A 83 21.45 -21.00 13.26
C GLY A 83 21.15 -21.82 14.53
N GLN A 84 20.43 -22.94 14.44
CA GLN A 84 20.03 -23.73 15.61
C GLN A 84 21.02 -24.84 15.99
N TYR A 85 21.91 -25.23 15.08
CA TYR A 85 22.86 -26.31 15.24
C TYR A 85 24.28 -25.83 14.96
N ASP A 86 25.26 -26.50 15.57
CA ASP A 86 26.65 -26.04 15.60
C ASP A 86 27.36 -26.27 14.24
N THR A 87 28.26 -25.36 13.92
CA THR A 87 29.23 -25.48 12.82
C THR A 87 30.62 -25.24 13.38
N VAL A 88 31.59 -26.06 12.97
CA VAL A 88 32.99 -25.94 13.39
C VAL A 88 33.85 -25.70 12.16
N LEU A 89 34.59 -24.59 12.15
CA LEU A 89 35.50 -24.20 11.08
C LEU A 89 36.95 -24.52 11.46
N GLY A 90 37.83 -24.57 10.46
CA GLY A 90 39.28 -24.68 10.67
C GLY A 90 39.79 -26.06 11.08
N VAL A 91 39.05 -27.13 10.74
CA VAL A 91 39.42 -28.50 11.15
C VAL A 91 40.51 -29.05 10.24
N ASP A 92 41.70 -29.30 10.78
CA ASP A 92 42.90 -29.69 10.03
C ASP A 92 43.50 -31.05 10.43
N SER A 93 42.93 -31.70 11.45
CA SER A 93 43.42 -32.96 12.01
C SER A 93 42.29 -33.93 12.32
N VAL A 94 42.60 -35.22 12.33
CA VAL A 94 41.62 -36.29 12.60
C VAL A 94 40.99 -36.13 13.99
N ASP A 95 41.77 -35.80 15.00
CA ASP A 95 41.27 -35.57 16.36
C ASP A 95 40.29 -34.38 16.40
N ALA A 96 40.61 -33.29 15.69
CA ALA A 96 39.72 -32.14 15.56
C ALA A 96 38.44 -32.47 14.79
N LEU A 97 38.50 -33.33 13.76
CA LEU A 97 37.33 -33.80 13.03
C LEU A 97 36.39 -34.58 13.94
N VAL A 98 36.92 -35.55 14.70
CA VAL A 98 36.11 -36.35 15.63
C VAL A 98 35.46 -35.46 16.70
N ALA A 99 36.19 -34.45 17.21
CA ALA A 99 35.64 -33.49 18.15
C ALA A 99 34.53 -32.63 17.51
N ALA A 100 34.74 -32.13 16.29
CA ALA A 100 33.77 -31.32 15.56
C ALA A 100 32.49 -32.10 15.22
N VAL A 101 32.61 -33.34 14.74
CA VAL A 101 31.47 -34.22 14.45
C VAL A 101 30.65 -34.49 15.71
N ARG A 102 31.32 -34.68 16.87
CA ARG A 102 30.63 -34.84 18.16
C ARG A 102 29.90 -33.57 18.58
N ALA A 103 30.54 -32.39 18.45
CA ALA A 103 29.89 -31.12 18.75
C ALA A 103 28.61 -30.93 17.92
N CYS A 104 28.67 -31.19 16.61
CA CYS A 104 27.50 -31.14 15.74
C CYS A 104 26.42 -32.15 16.15
N ALA A 105 26.79 -33.38 16.53
CA ALA A 105 25.84 -34.40 17.00
C ALA A 105 25.16 -34.02 18.33
N ASP A 106 25.92 -33.46 19.26
CA ASP A 106 25.43 -33.05 20.58
C ASP A 106 24.53 -31.80 20.49
N SER A 107 24.69 -30.99 19.44
CA SER A 107 23.88 -29.78 19.20
C SER A 107 22.37 -30.07 19.04
N VAL A 108 21.98 -31.32 18.69
CA VAL A 108 20.59 -31.80 18.66
C VAL A 108 19.90 -31.68 20.01
N HIS A 109 20.66 -31.80 21.09
CA HIS A 109 20.17 -31.75 22.47
C HIS A 109 20.32 -30.37 23.11
N SER A 110 20.76 -29.37 22.36
CA SER A 110 20.88 -28.00 22.86
C SER A 110 19.50 -27.44 23.22
N ARG A 111 19.47 -26.52 24.22
CA ARG A 111 18.21 -25.83 24.60
C ARG A 111 17.56 -25.12 23.41
N ARG A 112 18.37 -24.58 22.48
CA ARG A 112 17.93 -23.94 21.22
C ARG A 112 17.22 -24.93 20.27
N ALA A 113 17.82 -26.09 20.02
CA ALA A 113 17.21 -27.13 19.20
C ALA A 113 15.92 -27.72 19.81
N SER A 114 15.89 -27.91 21.14
CA SER A 114 14.76 -28.51 21.85
C SER A 114 13.49 -27.66 21.88
N SER A 115 13.59 -26.33 21.78
CA SER A 115 12.43 -25.44 21.68
C SER A 115 11.75 -25.47 20.31
N TYR A 116 12.46 -25.92 19.26
CA TYR A 116 11.97 -25.94 17.88
C TYR A 116 11.48 -27.32 17.42
N SER A 117 12.05 -28.42 17.90
CA SER A 117 11.76 -29.79 17.39
C SER A 117 10.55 -30.50 18.02
N GLY A 118 9.91 -29.90 19.04
CA GLY A 118 8.60 -30.34 19.55
C GLY A 118 8.47 -31.80 20.04
N ASN A 119 9.58 -32.51 20.35
CA ASN A 119 9.71 -33.93 20.78
C ASN A 119 10.15 -35.00 19.74
N SER A 120 10.66 -34.66 18.56
CA SER A 120 11.27 -35.66 17.66
C SER A 120 12.80 -35.69 17.79
N ALA A 121 13.38 -36.86 18.12
CA ALA A 121 14.82 -37.09 18.06
C ALA A 121 15.28 -37.09 16.58
N ALA A 122 15.59 -35.91 16.05
CA ALA A 122 16.03 -35.75 14.67
C ALA A 122 17.34 -36.52 14.42
N THR A 123 17.40 -37.26 13.32
CA THR A 123 18.64 -37.90 12.87
C THR A 123 19.62 -36.83 12.41
N MET A 124 20.79 -36.76 13.03
CA MET A 124 21.85 -35.83 12.63
C MET A 124 22.74 -36.45 11.55
N ASN A 125 22.97 -35.69 10.48
CA ASN A 125 24.06 -35.94 9.54
C ASN A 125 25.04 -34.77 9.60
N VAL A 126 26.28 -34.98 9.20
CA VAL A 126 27.32 -33.96 9.27
C VAL A 126 27.98 -33.82 7.90
N VAL A 127 27.95 -32.60 7.36
CA VAL A 127 28.65 -32.23 6.14
C VAL A 127 30.09 -31.88 6.49
N VAL A 128 31.05 -32.52 5.82
CA VAL A 128 32.47 -32.21 5.90
C VAL A 128 32.88 -31.61 4.56
N GLN A 129 33.26 -30.33 4.53
CA GLN A 129 33.50 -29.58 3.31
C GLN A 129 34.82 -28.82 3.39
N ARG A 130 35.65 -28.87 2.35
CA ARG A 130 36.89 -28.09 2.25
C ARG A 130 36.62 -26.60 2.51
N MET A 131 37.41 -25.97 3.37
CA MET A 131 37.35 -24.52 3.55
C MET A 131 37.88 -23.78 2.32
N VAL A 132 37.22 -22.68 2.01
CA VAL A 132 37.70 -21.72 1.01
C VAL A 132 38.52 -20.66 1.75
N ASP A 133 39.74 -20.41 1.28
CA ASP A 133 40.56 -19.28 1.76
C ASP A 133 40.02 -17.99 1.15
N ALA A 134 38.99 -17.44 1.80
CA ALA A 134 38.12 -16.44 1.23
C ALA A 134 38.70 -15.02 1.39
N ARG A 135 38.90 -14.33 0.27
CA ARG A 135 39.12 -12.87 0.23
C ARG A 135 37.83 -12.13 0.60
N ALA A 136 36.71 -12.65 0.11
CA ALA A 136 35.37 -12.13 0.36
C ALA A 136 34.38 -13.29 0.54
N ALA A 137 33.39 -13.11 1.39
CA ALA A 137 32.30 -14.07 1.57
C ALA A 137 31.00 -13.35 1.87
N GLY A 138 29.88 -14.05 1.69
CA GLY A 138 28.59 -13.42 1.87
C GLY A 138 27.40 -14.32 1.63
N VAL A 139 26.24 -13.68 1.59
CA VAL A 139 24.96 -14.31 1.25
C VAL A 139 24.33 -13.61 0.06
N VAL A 140 23.55 -14.36 -0.72
CA VAL A 140 22.68 -13.80 -1.76
C VAL A 140 21.28 -14.37 -1.62
N PHE A 141 20.31 -13.47 -1.56
CA PHE A 141 18.90 -13.79 -1.60
C PHE A 141 18.35 -13.47 -2.99
N THR A 142 17.69 -14.44 -3.64
CA THR A 142 17.10 -14.22 -4.98
C THR A 142 15.75 -13.50 -4.94
N ALA A 143 15.27 -13.19 -3.74
CA ALA A 143 14.16 -12.29 -3.46
C ALA A 143 14.53 -11.45 -2.23
N ASP A 144 14.08 -10.19 -2.15
CA ASP A 144 14.32 -9.36 -0.97
C ASP A 144 13.44 -9.83 0.21
N PRO A 145 14.05 -10.35 1.31
CA PRO A 145 13.30 -10.85 2.45
C PRO A 145 12.61 -9.73 3.25
N ALA A 146 13.06 -8.48 3.14
CA ALA A 146 12.49 -7.36 3.89
C ALA A 146 11.21 -6.81 3.24
N SER A 147 11.26 -6.57 1.92
CA SER A 147 10.08 -6.09 1.17
C SER A 147 9.18 -7.21 0.65
N GLY A 148 9.65 -8.46 0.62
CA GLY A 148 8.95 -9.59 0.02
C GLY A 148 9.00 -9.61 -1.51
N ARG A 149 9.78 -8.71 -2.14
CA ARG A 149 9.85 -8.57 -3.60
C ARG A 149 10.69 -9.66 -4.23
N ARG A 150 10.07 -10.42 -5.14
CA ARG A 150 10.69 -11.50 -5.93
C ARG A 150 11.41 -11.00 -7.20
N ASP A 151 11.31 -9.71 -7.49
CA ASP A 151 11.96 -9.04 -8.61
C ASP A 151 13.24 -8.29 -8.21
N LEU A 152 13.67 -8.45 -6.95
CA LEU A 152 14.90 -7.91 -6.40
C LEU A 152 15.81 -9.05 -5.93
N MET A 153 17.12 -8.88 -6.09
CA MET A 153 18.13 -9.77 -5.53
C MET A 153 18.99 -8.97 -4.55
N VAL A 154 19.25 -9.53 -3.37
CA VAL A 154 20.02 -8.89 -2.32
C VAL A 154 21.33 -9.63 -2.13
N ILE A 155 22.46 -8.93 -2.14
CA ILE A 155 23.79 -9.48 -1.88
C ILE A 155 24.39 -8.74 -0.70
N ASP A 156 24.75 -9.48 0.35
CA ASP A 156 25.53 -8.97 1.48
C ASP A 156 26.93 -9.57 1.42
N ALA A 157 27.97 -8.74 1.57
CA ALA A 157 29.36 -9.15 1.45
C ALA A 157 30.24 -8.61 2.58
N VAL A 158 31.16 -9.44 3.07
CA VAL A 158 32.18 -9.09 4.07
C VAL A 158 33.56 -9.51 3.60
N VAL A 159 34.59 -8.86 4.14
CA VAL A 159 36.00 -9.24 3.93
C VAL A 159 36.31 -10.50 4.75
N GLY A 160 37.00 -11.47 4.15
CA GLY A 160 37.40 -12.70 4.85
C GLY A 160 36.27 -13.73 4.94
N LEU A 161 36.19 -14.43 6.08
CA LEU A 161 35.23 -15.52 6.30
C LEU A 161 33.81 -15.00 6.63
N GLY A 162 32.81 -15.68 6.08
CA GLY A 162 31.39 -15.32 6.22
C GLY A 162 30.77 -15.54 7.60
N GLU A 163 31.47 -16.18 8.56
CA GLU A 163 30.98 -16.38 9.94
C GLU A 163 30.66 -15.04 10.63
N SER A 164 31.48 -14.02 10.37
CA SER A 164 31.28 -12.66 10.90
C SER A 164 29.96 -11.99 10.45
N LEU A 165 29.44 -12.38 9.29
CA LEU A 165 28.15 -11.94 8.76
C LEU A 165 26.98 -12.71 9.41
N VAL A 166 27.11 -14.03 9.54
CA VAL A 166 26.07 -14.90 10.11
C VAL A 166 25.88 -14.62 11.61
N ASP A 167 26.95 -14.33 12.34
CA ASP A 167 26.92 -13.99 13.77
C ASP A 167 26.61 -12.52 14.06
N GLY A 168 26.51 -11.68 13.01
CA GLY A 168 26.16 -10.25 13.12
C GLY A 168 27.24 -9.37 13.76
N THR A 169 28.51 -9.79 13.71
CA THR A 169 29.63 -9.07 14.34
C THR A 169 30.32 -8.07 13.40
N ALA A 170 30.06 -8.15 12.10
CA ALA A 170 30.55 -7.21 11.08
C ALA A 170 29.39 -6.59 10.29
N ALA A 171 29.55 -5.32 9.89
CA ALA A 171 28.63 -4.66 8.97
C ALA A 171 29.00 -5.04 7.52
N PRO A 172 28.10 -5.64 6.74
CA PRO A 172 28.36 -5.98 5.35
C PRO A 172 28.29 -4.77 4.42
N ASP A 173 28.95 -4.89 3.27
CA ASP A 173 28.53 -4.15 2.08
C ASP A 173 27.21 -4.77 1.58
N HIS A 174 26.22 -3.91 1.31
CA HIS A 174 24.86 -4.32 0.94
C HIS A 174 24.53 -3.84 -0.48
N PHE A 175 24.09 -4.76 -1.32
CA PHE A 175 23.71 -4.49 -2.70
C PHE A 175 22.30 -5.02 -2.99
N VAL A 176 21.48 -4.18 -3.62
CA VAL A 176 20.16 -4.60 -4.14
C VAL A 176 20.18 -4.48 -5.65
N LEU A 177 19.93 -5.59 -6.35
CA LEU A 177 19.89 -5.67 -7.80
C LEU A 177 18.46 -5.82 -8.30
N ASP A 178 18.15 -5.21 -9.45
CA ASP A 178 16.90 -5.47 -10.16
C ASP A 178 16.97 -6.76 -11.01
N VAL A 179 15.85 -7.09 -11.67
CA VAL A 179 15.76 -8.24 -12.61
C VAL A 179 16.80 -8.15 -13.74
N GLY A 180 17.13 -6.94 -14.19
CA GLY A 180 18.14 -6.65 -15.21
C GLY A 180 19.58 -6.87 -14.73
N GLY A 181 19.80 -6.83 -13.42
CA GLY A 181 21.12 -6.87 -12.78
C GLY A 181 21.72 -5.49 -12.55
N ALA A 182 20.94 -4.42 -12.71
CA ALA A 182 21.37 -3.07 -12.34
C ALA A 182 21.37 -2.95 -10.81
N VAL A 183 22.43 -2.35 -10.26
CA VAL A 183 22.55 -2.07 -8.83
C VAL A 183 21.64 -0.88 -8.49
N MET A 184 20.56 -1.14 -7.76
CA MET A 184 19.57 -0.15 -7.34
C MET A 184 19.96 0.51 -6.01
N VAL A 185 20.58 -0.25 -5.12
CA VAL A 185 21.10 0.22 -3.83
C VAL A 185 22.51 -0.34 -3.67
N GLN A 186 23.42 0.51 -3.21
CA GLN A 186 24.77 0.15 -2.83
C GLN A 186 25.14 0.90 -1.55
N GLU A 187 25.29 0.15 -0.47
CA GLU A 187 25.79 0.67 0.81
C GLU A 187 27.12 -0.02 1.11
N THR A 188 28.18 0.77 1.23
CA THR A 188 29.52 0.26 1.50
C THR A 188 30.05 0.87 2.77
N VAL A 189 30.71 0.07 3.61
CA VAL A 189 31.23 0.56 4.89
C VAL A 189 32.50 1.41 4.70
N ALA A 190 33.40 0.98 3.81
CA ALA A 190 34.65 1.70 3.54
C ALA A 190 35.06 1.65 2.07
N ALA A 191 35.42 0.48 1.57
CA ALA A 191 35.74 0.23 0.16
C ALA A 191 34.97 -1.00 -0.31
N PRO A 192 34.47 -1.03 -1.57
CA PRO A 192 33.70 -2.16 -2.07
C PRO A 192 34.48 -3.47 -1.93
N VAL A 193 33.89 -4.42 -1.21
CA VAL A 193 34.43 -5.79 -1.07
C VAL A 193 34.43 -6.51 -2.43
N LEU A 194 33.41 -6.23 -3.23
CA LEU A 194 33.14 -6.85 -4.52
C LEU A 194 33.37 -5.90 -5.70
N SER A 195 33.91 -6.44 -6.78
CA SER A 195 33.91 -5.82 -8.10
C SER A 195 32.59 -6.05 -8.84
N ALA A 196 32.32 -5.22 -9.86
CA ALA A 196 31.11 -5.37 -10.68
C ALA A 196 31.05 -6.73 -11.42
N ALA A 197 32.19 -7.31 -11.77
CA ALA A 197 32.27 -8.63 -12.40
C ALA A 197 31.82 -9.72 -11.41
N GLU A 198 32.33 -9.67 -10.18
CA GLU A 198 31.98 -10.63 -9.11
C GLU A 198 30.49 -10.55 -8.73
N ILE A 199 29.91 -9.35 -8.67
CA ILE A 199 28.46 -9.16 -8.50
C ILE A 199 27.70 -9.85 -9.63
N GLY A 200 28.19 -9.72 -10.87
CA GLY A 200 27.63 -10.38 -12.05
C GLY A 200 27.67 -11.91 -11.96
N ASP A 201 28.78 -12.47 -11.49
CA ASP A 201 28.99 -13.92 -11.35
C ASP A 201 28.12 -14.52 -10.23
N ILE A 202 28.04 -13.84 -9.08
CA ILE A 202 27.14 -14.21 -7.97
C ILE A 202 25.69 -14.22 -8.46
N ARG A 203 25.26 -13.14 -9.13
CA ARG A 203 23.91 -13.05 -9.70
C ARG A 203 23.64 -14.17 -10.69
N ALA A 204 24.57 -14.45 -11.60
CA ALA A 204 24.38 -15.49 -12.62
C ALA A 204 24.21 -16.88 -11.98
N GLY A 205 25.04 -17.22 -10.97
CA GLY A 205 24.91 -18.49 -10.27
C GLY A 205 23.63 -18.57 -9.42
N ALA A 206 23.28 -17.50 -8.71
CA ALA A 206 22.07 -17.45 -7.90
C ALA A 206 20.79 -17.60 -8.73
N ARG A 207 20.71 -16.95 -9.90
CA ARG A 207 19.59 -17.10 -10.83
C ARG A 207 19.46 -18.51 -11.38
N ARG A 208 20.58 -19.18 -11.67
CA ARG A 208 20.56 -20.59 -12.12
C ARG A 208 20.01 -21.50 -11.01
N ALA A 209 20.43 -21.28 -9.76
CA ALA A 209 19.90 -22.02 -8.62
C ALA A 209 18.40 -21.76 -8.41
N GLU A 210 17.94 -20.51 -8.44
CA GLU A 210 16.52 -20.20 -8.34
C GLU A 210 15.67 -20.85 -9.43
N GLN A 211 16.12 -20.80 -10.69
CA GLN A 211 15.41 -21.41 -11.83
C GLN A 211 15.27 -22.93 -11.66
N GLU A 212 16.31 -23.60 -11.19
CA GLU A 212 16.29 -25.04 -10.91
C GLU A 212 15.33 -25.41 -9.78
N TRP A 213 15.30 -24.62 -8.71
CA TRP A 213 14.42 -24.88 -7.57
C TRP A 213 12.97 -24.42 -7.80
N GLY A 214 12.75 -23.52 -8.77
CA GLY A 214 11.44 -22.93 -9.07
C GLY A 214 10.88 -22.07 -7.94
N ARG A 215 11.75 -21.57 -7.05
CA ARG A 215 11.38 -20.76 -5.88
C ARG A 215 12.58 -19.90 -5.42
N PRO A 216 12.34 -18.81 -4.67
CA PRO A 216 13.43 -17.99 -4.16
C PRO A 216 14.38 -18.74 -3.23
N MET A 217 15.67 -18.43 -3.36
CA MET A 217 16.77 -19.12 -2.70
C MET A 217 17.60 -18.14 -1.86
N ASP A 218 18.05 -18.62 -0.70
CA ASP A 218 19.10 -18.05 0.13
C ASP A 218 20.35 -18.93 -0.05
N LEU A 219 21.44 -18.30 -0.50
CA LEU A 219 22.66 -18.97 -0.91
C LEU A 219 23.87 -18.33 -0.23
N GLU A 220 24.74 -19.15 0.37
CA GLU A 220 26.03 -18.71 0.90
C GLU A 220 27.12 -18.90 -0.15
N TRP A 221 28.03 -17.94 -0.23
CA TRP A 221 29.12 -17.96 -1.19
C TRP A 221 30.43 -17.40 -0.61
N ALA A 222 31.55 -17.77 -1.24
CA ALA A 222 32.87 -17.20 -0.98
C ALA A 222 33.65 -17.02 -2.28
N ILE A 223 34.50 -16.00 -2.33
CA ILE A 223 35.45 -15.74 -3.40
C ILE A 223 36.85 -15.91 -2.82
N ASP A 224 37.64 -16.79 -3.40
CA ASP A 224 39.02 -17.02 -2.95
C ASP A 224 39.99 -15.93 -3.45
N GLU A 225 41.24 -16.00 -2.99
CA GLU A 225 42.32 -15.09 -3.41
C GLU A 225 42.60 -15.11 -4.92
N SER A 226 42.19 -16.16 -5.65
CA SER A 226 42.33 -16.22 -7.12
C SER A 226 41.17 -15.54 -7.86
N GLY A 227 40.10 -15.18 -7.15
CA GLY A 227 38.87 -14.62 -7.70
C GLY A 227 37.84 -15.67 -8.12
N GLU A 228 38.01 -16.95 -7.74
CA GLU A 228 37.03 -18.01 -8.05
C GLU A 228 35.87 -17.98 -7.05
N LEU A 229 34.64 -18.02 -7.57
CA LEU A 229 33.40 -18.06 -6.79
C LEU A 229 33.03 -19.50 -6.41
N TRP A 230 32.87 -19.74 -5.10
CA TRP A 230 32.47 -21.00 -4.50
C TRP A 230 31.13 -20.88 -3.78
N TRP A 231 30.22 -21.84 -4.00
CA TRP A 231 28.94 -21.93 -3.31
C TRP A 231 29.05 -22.84 -2.09
N LEU A 232 28.67 -22.31 -0.93
CA LEU A 232 28.87 -22.95 0.38
C LEU A 232 27.59 -23.52 0.96
N GLN A 233 26.42 -23.00 0.56
CA GLN A 233 25.12 -23.49 1.01
C GLN A 233 24.00 -23.04 0.06
N ALA A 234 22.90 -23.80 0.01
CA ALA A 234 21.68 -23.42 -0.67
C ALA A 234 20.44 -23.86 0.10
N ARG A 235 19.51 -22.93 0.36
CA ARG A 235 18.22 -23.24 0.97
C ARG A 235 17.08 -22.38 0.42
N PRO A 236 15.83 -22.87 0.38
CA PRO A 236 14.67 -22.05 0.03
C PRO A 236 14.40 -20.94 1.05
N ILE A 237 13.92 -19.78 0.58
CA ILE A 237 13.41 -18.74 1.48
C ILE A 237 11.97 -19.08 1.88
N THR A 238 11.75 -19.44 3.14
CA THR A 238 10.43 -19.88 3.68
C THR A 238 9.65 -18.76 4.38
N THR A 239 10.26 -17.60 4.60
CA THR A 239 9.65 -16.45 5.31
C THR A 239 8.92 -15.48 4.37
N LEU A 240 9.04 -15.66 3.05
CA LEU A 240 8.40 -14.76 2.09
C LEU A 240 6.88 -14.97 2.08
N PRO A 241 6.11 -13.89 1.94
CA PRO A 241 4.67 -13.99 1.75
C PRO A 241 4.32 -14.65 0.39
N GLY A 242 3.02 -14.80 0.15
CA GLY A 242 2.48 -15.00 -1.20
C GLY A 242 3.05 -14.01 -2.22
N ASP A 243 2.95 -14.36 -3.50
CA ASP A 243 3.43 -13.48 -4.56
C ASP A 243 2.68 -12.15 -4.52
N LEU A 244 3.43 -11.05 -4.34
CA LEU A 244 2.87 -9.71 -4.17
C LEU A 244 2.16 -9.22 -5.43
N ASN A 245 2.45 -9.81 -6.59
CA ASN A 245 1.91 -9.41 -7.89
C ASN A 245 0.97 -10.45 -8.53
N GLU A 246 0.54 -11.47 -7.78
CA GLU A 246 -0.31 -12.57 -8.27
C GLU A 246 -1.58 -12.05 -8.96
N MET A 247 -2.17 -11.00 -8.41
CA MET A 247 -3.43 -10.41 -8.87
C MET A 247 -3.23 -9.19 -9.78
N ASP A 248 -2.01 -8.95 -10.26
CA ASP A 248 -1.72 -7.79 -11.09
C ASP A 248 -2.51 -7.83 -12.40
N SER A 249 -2.96 -6.66 -12.82
CA SER A 249 -3.73 -6.53 -14.03
C SER A 249 -2.88 -6.87 -15.26
N PRO A 250 -3.40 -7.66 -16.21
CA PRO A 250 -2.69 -7.98 -17.42
C PRO A 250 -2.59 -6.74 -18.34
N GLY A 251 -1.54 -6.65 -19.16
CA GLY A 251 -1.53 -5.70 -20.29
C GLY A 251 -1.08 -4.27 -19.99
N ALA A 252 -0.18 -4.05 -19.03
CA ALA A 252 0.57 -2.79 -18.99
C ALA A 252 1.56 -2.72 -20.16
N GLY A 253 1.21 -2.00 -21.23
CA GLY A 253 2.11 -1.72 -22.35
C GLY A 253 3.35 -0.96 -21.87
N ALA A 254 4.50 -1.18 -22.52
CA ALA A 254 5.77 -0.56 -22.12
C ALA A 254 5.75 0.99 -22.20
N ASP A 255 4.85 1.55 -23.00
CA ASP A 255 4.61 2.97 -23.22
C ASP A 255 3.35 3.50 -22.51
N HIS A 256 2.65 2.65 -21.74
CA HIS A 256 1.52 3.10 -20.93
C HIS A 256 2.00 3.97 -19.77
N VAL A 257 1.37 5.10 -19.56
CA VAL A 257 1.64 6.00 -18.44
C VAL A 257 0.55 5.79 -17.41
N TYR A 258 0.93 5.28 -16.24
CA TYR A 258 0.06 5.09 -15.10
C TYR A 258 0.31 6.15 -14.04
N THR A 259 -0.73 6.51 -13.27
CA THR A 259 -0.58 7.44 -12.16
C THR A 259 -1.36 7.02 -10.91
N ARG A 260 -0.81 7.38 -9.76
CA ARG A 260 -1.51 7.33 -8.46
C ARG A 260 -2.17 8.63 -8.08
N CYS A 261 -1.93 9.72 -8.80
CA CYS A 261 -2.58 10.99 -8.54
C CYS A 261 -4.10 10.79 -8.55
N ASN A 262 -4.81 11.45 -7.63
CA ASN A 262 -6.26 11.31 -7.42
C ASN A 262 -6.71 9.94 -6.87
N ILE A 263 -6.42 8.83 -7.57
CA ILE A 263 -6.88 7.50 -7.14
C ILE A 263 -6.21 7.04 -5.84
N GLY A 264 -4.93 7.38 -5.65
CA GLY A 264 -4.20 7.13 -4.41
C GLY A 264 -4.69 8.00 -3.24
N GLU A 265 -5.35 9.13 -3.50
CA GLU A 265 -6.07 9.90 -2.47
C GLU A 265 -7.39 9.25 -2.08
N MET A 266 -8.15 8.80 -3.07
CA MET A 266 -9.45 8.17 -2.87
C MET A 266 -9.35 6.77 -2.24
N MET A 267 -8.29 6.04 -2.61
CA MET A 267 -8.02 4.68 -2.22
C MET A 267 -6.51 4.56 -1.95
N PRO A 268 -6.06 4.98 -0.74
CA PRO A 268 -4.67 4.83 -0.31
C PRO A 268 -4.31 3.44 0.20
N GLY A 269 -3.03 3.06 0.05
CA GLY A 269 -2.49 1.77 0.51
C GLY A 269 -2.92 0.58 -0.35
N ALA A 270 -2.63 -0.63 0.12
CA ALA A 270 -2.97 -1.86 -0.58
C ALA A 270 -4.40 -2.33 -0.28
N PHE A 271 -5.05 -2.96 -1.26
CA PHE A 271 -6.42 -3.46 -1.19
C PHE A 271 -6.48 -4.96 -1.39
N CYS A 272 -7.56 -5.58 -0.93
CA CYS A 272 -7.81 -6.99 -1.22
C CYS A 272 -8.35 -7.17 -2.64
N PRO A 273 -8.10 -8.33 -3.28
CA PRO A 273 -8.60 -8.70 -4.62
C PRO A 273 -10.10 -8.44 -4.86
N LEU A 274 -10.94 -8.66 -3.84
CA LEU A 274 -12.37 -8.38 -3.95
C LEU A 274 -12.66 -6.89 -4.17
N THR A 275 -11.88 -6.00 -3.56
CA THR A 275 -12.02 -4.55 -3.78
C THR A 275 -11.68 -4.17 -5.22
N ALA A 276 -10.64 -4.75 -5.80
CA ALA A 276 -10.29 -4.52 -7.20
C ALA A 276 -11.39 -5.00 -8.15
N SER A 277 -11.92 -6.21 -7.93
CA SER A 277 -12.96 -6.79 -8.79
C SER A 277 -14.38 -6.20 -8.59
N VAL A 278 -14.61 -5.42 -7.54
CA VAL A 278 -15.87 -4.70 -7.27
C VAL A 278 -15.74 -3.20 -7.53
N SER A 279 -14.96 -2.48 -6.72
CA SER A 279 -14.78 -1.03 -6.82
C SER A 279 -13.90 -0.64 -8.00
N GLY A 280 -12.77 -1.33 -8.19
CA GLY A 280 -11.91 -1.10 -9.36
C GLY A 280 -12.67 -1.33 -10.66
N PHE A 281 -13.42 -2.43 -10.76
CA PHE A 281 -14.31 -2.72 -11.89
C PHE A 281 -15.35 -1.61 -12.14
N ALA A 282 -16.05 -1.13 -11.10
CA ALA A 282 -17.08 -0.11 -11.26
C ALA A 282 -16.49 1.24 -11.75
N ILE A 283 -15.32 1.62 -11.23
CA ILE A 283 -14.59 2.82 -11.65
C ILE A 283 -14.11 2.69 -13.10
N ASP A 284 -13.47 1.56 -13.43
CA ASP A 284 -12.98 1.28 -14.78
C ASP A 284 -14.12 1.33 -15.81
N TYR A 285 -15.24 0.66 -15.53
CA TYR A 285 -16.44 0.71 -16.37
C TYR A 285 -16.93 2.15 -16.57
N ALA A 286 -17.08 2.92 -15.49
CA ALA A 286 -17.58 4.28 -15.58
C ALA A 286 -16.65 5.18 -16.42
N MET A 287 -15.34 5.03 -16.28
CA MET A 287 -14.33 5.76 -17.06
C MET A 287 -14.35 5.35 -18.54
N GLN A 288 -14.43 4.06 -18.85
CA GLN A 288 -14.56 3.56 -20.22
C GLN A 288 -15.83 4.09 -20.89
N MET A 289 -16.95 4.12 -20.17
CA MET A 289 -18.22 4.62 -20.72
C MET A 289 -18.15 6.10 -21.12
N VAL A 290 -17.37 6.93 -20.41
CA VAL A 290 -17.09 8.31 -20.83
C VAL A 290 -16.37 8.33 -22.19
N GLN A 291 -15.38 7.45 -22.39
CA GLN A 291 -14.67 7.32 -23.66
C GLN A 291 -15.59 6.84 -24.79
N VAL A 292 -16.47 5.87 -24.52
CA VAL A 292 -17.45 5.34 -25.48
C VAL A 292 -18.43 6.44 -25.92
N VAL A 293 -18.95 7.23 -24.97
CA VAL A 293 -19.85 8.36 -25.27
C VAL A 293 -19.16 9.40 -26.16
N ALA A 294 -17.89 9.69 -25.86
CA ALA A 294 -17.04 10.62 -26.60
C ALA A 294 -16.51 10.04 -27.94
N ARG A 295 -16.80 8.77 -28.26
CA ARG A 295 -16.27 8.05 -29.44
C ARG A 295 -14.75 7.98 -29.50
N ALA A 296 -14.10 8.09 -28.34
CA ALA A 296 -12.68 7.77 -28.17
C ALA A 296 -12.46 6.24 -28.17
N GLN A 297 -13.46 5.51 -27.69
CA GLN A 297 -13.54 4.05 -27.66
C GLN A 297 -14.83 3.59 -28.36
N GLN A 298 -14.82 2.41 -29.01
CA GLN A 298 -16.00 1.92 -29.75
C GLN A 298 -17.07 1.35 -28.81
N SER A 299 -16.65 0.51 -27.87
CA SER A 299 -17.50 -0.19 -26.90
C SER A 299 -16.72 -0.44 -25.62
N TYR A 300 -17.43 -0.74 -24.54
CA TYR A 300 -16.80 -1.27 -23.33
C TYR A 300 -16.08 -2.59 -23.64
N GLU A 301 -14.82 -2.70 -23.24
CA GLU A 301 -13.98 -3.88 -23.53
C GLU A 301 -13.27 -4.36 -22.26
N ARG A 302 -13.17 -5.68 -22.09
CA ARG A 302 -12.26 -6.31 -21.12
C ARG A 302 -11.19 -7.06 -21.93
N PRO A 303 -9.89 -6.84 -21.70
CA PRO A 303 -9.28 -6.16 -20.54
C PRO A 303 -8.84 -4.71 -20.85
N TRP A 304 -9.67 -3.83 -21.41
CA TRP A 304 -9.25 -2.43 -21.61
C TRP A 304 -9.15 -1.72 -20.25
N LEU A 305 -7.94 -1.48 -19.75
CA LEU A 305 -7.76 -0.96 -18.38
C LEU A 305 -7.60 0.56 -18.37
N GLN A 306 -8.66 1.28 -18.00
CA GLN A 306 -8.55 2.66 -17.50
C GLN A 306 -8.00 2.69 -16.08
N VAL A 307 -8.22 1.61 -15.33
CA VAL A 307 -7.66 1.39 -13.99
C VAL A 307 -6.80 0.13 -14.00
N GLY A 308 -5.52 0.28 -13.69
CA GLY A 308 -4.61 -0.84 -13.45
C GLY A 308 -4.54 -1.17 -11.97
N TYR A 309 -4.40 -2.45 -11.65
CA TYR A 309 -4.16 -2.93 -10.29
C TYR A 309 -2.81 -3.65 -10.25
N PHE A 310 -1.85 -3.13 -9.48
CA PHE A 310 -0.49 -3.64 -9.40
C PHE A 310 -0.01 -3.66 -7.94
N TYR A 311 0.55 -4.77 -7.47
CA TYR A 311 1.05 -4.94 -6.11
C TYR A 311 0.03 -4.53 -5.03
N GLY A 312 -1.24 -4.90 -5.20
CA GLY A 312 -2.31 -4.52 -4.27
C GLY A 312 -2.84 -3.09 -4.44
N HIS A 313 -2.31 -2.28 -5.35
CA HIS A 313 -2.63 -0.86 -5.50
C HIS A 313 -3.31 -0.51 -6.81
N MET A 314 -4.16 0.51 -6.82
CA MET A 314 -4.82 0.99 -8.04
C MET A 314 -4.12 2.20 -8.66
N PHE A 315 -4.09 2.23 -9.99
CA PHE A 315 -3.48 3.26 -10.82
C PHE A 315 -4.42 3.65 -11.95
N LEU A 316 -4.44 4.92 -12.34
CA LEU A 316 -5.15 5.37 -13.53
C LEU A 316 -4.24 5.28 -14.75
N ASN A 317 -4.73 4.69 -15.84
CA ASN A 317 -4.03 4.67 -17.13
C ASN A 317 -4.27 6.00 -17.88
N LEU A 318 -3.28 6.88 -17.85
CA LEU A 318 -3.35 8.18 -18.50
C LEU A 318 -3.21 8.08 -20.02
N THR A 319 -2.46 7.09 -20.53
CA THR A 319 -2.25 6.89 -21.98
C THR A 319 -3.57 6.70 -22.70
N GLU A 320 -4.44 5.85 -22.17
CA GLU A 320 -5.76 5.66 -22.77
C GLU A 320 -6.67 6.87 -22.61
N GLY A 321 -6.50 7.65 -21.54
CA GLY A 321 -7.20 8.91 -21.34
C GLY A 321 -6.90 9.99 -22.39
N THR A 322 -5.71 9.97 -23.01
CA THR A 322 -5.29 10.97 -24.02
C THR A 322 -6.19 11.00 -25.26
N ALA A 323 -6.95 9.92 -25.51
CA ALA A 323 -7.94 9.85 -26.59
C ALA A 323 -9.04 10.92 -26.44
N LEU A 324 -9.37 11.29 -25.21
CA LEU A 324 -10.30 12.39 -24.94
C LEU A 324 -9.68 13.73 -25.34
N SER A 325 -8.42 13.99 -24.96
CA SER A 325 -7.69 15.22 -25.30
C SER A 325 -7.51 15.40 -26.81
N SER A 326 -7.22 14.33 -27.55
CA SER A 326 -7.08 14.38 -29.02
C SER A 326 -8.44 14.41 -29.75
N GLY A 327 -9.53 14.06 -29.06
CA GLY A 327 -10.85 13.80 -29.63
C GLY A 327 -11.95 14.83 -29.31
N ILE A 328 -11.73 15.77 -28.39
CA ILE A 328 -12.71 16.82 -28.00
C ILE A 328 -12.13 18.24 -28.16
N LEU A 329 -12.98 19.26 -28.11
CA LEU A 329 -12.58 20.67 -28.17
C LEU A 329 -12.24 21.21 -26.78
N GLY A 330 -11.21 22.05 -26.69
CA GLY A 330 -10.88 22.78 -25.46
C GLY A 330 -10.24 21.94 -24.36
N ASN A 331 -9.69 20.77 -24.70
CA ASN A 331 -8.96 19.91 -23.77
C ASN A 331 -7.60 19.55 -24.39
N SER A 332 -6.53 20.24 -23.99
CA SER A 332 -5.17 19.88 -24.38
C SER A 332 -4.64 18.69 -23.56
N LEU A 333 -3.53 18.10 -23.99
CA LEU A 333 -2.84 17.06 -23.21
C LEU A 333 -2.37 17.59 -21.85
N GLU A 334 -1.88 18.82 -21.82
CA GLU A 334 -1.44 19.54 -20.61
C GLU A 334 -2.61 19.78 -19.64
N GLN A 335 -3.77 20.19 -20.16
CA GLN A 335 -4.98 20.39 -19.34
C GLN A 335 -5.48 19.07 -18.76
N PHE A 336 -5.46 17.99 -19.55
CA PHE A 336 -5.84 16.66 -19.09
C PHE A 336 -4.94 16.16 -17.95
N SER A 337 -3.62 16.19 -18.16
CA SER A 337 -2.64 15.80 -17.14
C SER A 337 -2.72 16.67 -15.89
N THR A 338 -2.82 17.99 -16.04
CA THR A 338 -2.95 18.94 -14.91
C THR A 338 -4.25 18.73 -14.15
N SER A 339 -5.35 18.35 -14.81
CA SER A 339 -6.62 18.11 -14.10
C SER A 339 -6.60 16.87 -13.19
N ILE A 340 -5.75 15.89 -13.48
CA ILE A 340 -5.63 14.63 -12.71
C ILE A 340 -4.47 14.69 -11.72
N CYS A 341 -3.30 15.16 -12.17
CA CYS A 341 -2.05 15.17 -11.39
C CYS A 341 -1.72 16.53 -10.78
N GLY A 342 -2.46 17.58 -11.13
CA GLY A 342 -2.13 18.97 -10.78
C GLY A 342 -0.85 19.49 -11.45
N ARG A 343 -0.21 18.73 -12.35
CA ARG A 343 0.95 19.13 -13.14
C ARG A 343 0.87 18.55 -14.55
N VAL A 344 1.63 19.13 -15.47
CA VAL A 344 1.86 18.54 -16.80
C VAL A 344 2.70 17.28 -16.65
N ILE A 345 2.34 16.25 -17.40
CA ILE A 345 3.05 14.96 -17.48
C ILE A 345 3.70 14.89 -18.88
N ASP A 346 5.02 15.02 -18.92
CA ASP A 346 5.80 15.11 -20.16
C ASP A 346 5.94 13.74 -20.85
N GLU A 347 5.81 12.66 -20.07
CA GLU A 347 5.89 11.27 -20.51
C GLU A 347 4.70 10.86 -21.40
N LEU A 348 3.62 11.64 -21.41
CA LEU A 348 2.43 11.34 -22.21
C LEU A 348 2.64 11.67 -23.69
N THR A 349 2.35 10.70 -24.54
CA THR A 349 2.29 10.91 -25.99
C THR A 349 0.84 11.16 -26.44
N PRO A 350 0.57 12.25 -27.18
CA PRO A 350 -0.78 12.54 -27.64
C PRO A 350 -1.19 11.56 -28.75
N LYS A 351 -2.40 10.99 -28.64
CA LYS A 351 -3.02 10.29 -29.77
C LYS A 351 -3.26 11.24 -30.96
N PRO A 352 -3.27 10.74 -32.21
CA PRO A 352 -3.45 11.57 -33.40
C PRO A 352 -4.70 12.46 -33.34
N PRO A 353 -4.59 13.76 -33.69
CA PRO A 353 -5.70 14.68 -33.55
C PRO A 353 -6.84 14.34 -34.53
N GLN A 354 -8.07 14.35 -34.02
CA GLN A 354 -9.26 14.16 -34.85
C GLN A 354 -9.63 15.44 -35.64
N PRO A 355 -10.29 15.32 -36.82
CA PRO A 355 -10.82 16.46 -37.55
C PRO A 355 -11.77 17.32 -36.71
N PHE A 356 -11.75 18.64 -36.90
CA PHE A 356 -12.57 19.59 -36.12
C PHE A 356 -14.05 19.22 -36.04
N ARG A 357 -14.66 18.76 -37.15
CA ARG A 357 -16.08 18.34 -37.18
C ARG A 357 -16.35 17.16 -36.24
N ARG A 358 -15.43 16.21 -36.14
CA ARG A 358 -15.52 15.09 -35.19
C ARG A 358 -15.34 15.58 -33.77
N LYS A 359 -14.34 16.43 -33.51
CA LYS A 359 -14.12 17.04 -32.19
C LYS A 359 -15.35 17.77 -31.67
N LEU A 360 -15.99 18.59 -32.52
CA LEU A 360 -17.21 19.31 -32.19
C LEU A 360 -18.36 18.35 -31.87
N GLY A 361 -18.59 17.34 -32.71
CA GLY A 361 -19.63 16.33 -32.50
C GLY A 361 -19.42 15.54 -31.20
N ASN A 362 -18.19 15.13 -30.91
CA ASN A 362 -17.82 14.42 -29.68
C ASN A 362 -18.02 15.30 -28.44
N THR A 363 -17.63 16.58 -28.51
CA THR A 363 -17.80 17.56 -27.43
C THR A 363 -19.29 17.77 -27.12
N ILE A 364 -20.14 17.92 -28.14
CA ILE A 364 -21.59 18.07 -27.97
C ILE A 364 -22.17 16.82 -27.29
N ARG A 365 -21.79 15.62 -27.73
CA ARG A 365 -22.25 14.36 -27.13
C ARG A 365 -21.87 14.24 -25.66
N LEU A 366 -20.60 14.48 -25.34
CA LEU A 366 -20.09 14.39 -23.97
C LEU A 366 -20.76 15.43 -23.07
N THR A 367 -20.90 16.67 -23.56
CA THR A 367 -21.56 17.75 -22.82
C THR A 367 -23.04 17.43 -22.58
N ALA A 368 -23.77 16.95 -23.59
CA ALA A 368 -25.16 16.53 -23.44
C ALA A 368 -25.30 15.37 -22.45
N HIS A 369 -24.37 14.41 -22.48
CA HIS A 369 -24.34 13.28 -21.55
C HIS A 369 -24.09 13.72 -20.09
N ALA A 370 -23.20 14.68 -19.87
CA ALA A 370 -22.91 15.24 -18.55
C ALA A 370 -24.09 16.09 -18.03
N LEU A 371 -24.66 16.97 -18.85
CA LEU A 371 -25.77 17.85 -18.44
C LEU A 371 -27.07 17.10 -18.17
N SER A 372 -27.27 15.92 -18.79
CA SER A 372 -28.45 15.07 -18.58
C SER A 372 -28.39 14.16 -17.35
N VAL A 373 -27.41 14.35 -16.45
CA VAL A 373 -27.25 13.52 -15.23
C VAL A 373 -28.33 13.78 -14.16
N GLY A 374 -28.97 14.95 -14.16
CA GLY A 374 -29.90 15.38 -13.11
C GLY A 374 -31.04 14.40 -12.78
N PRO A 375 -31.79 13.85 -13.75
CA PRO A 375 -32.79 12.82 -13.50
C PRO A 375 -32.21 11.54 -12.88
N ALA A 376 -31.02 11.12 -13.29
CA ALA A 376 -30.37 9.93 -12.73
C ALA A 376 -29.99 10.16 -11.25
N MET A 377 -29.42 11.33 -10.92
CA MET A 377 -29.11 11.69 -9.53
C MET A 377 -30.35 11.62 -8.62
N ARG A 378 -31.52 12.06 -9.10
CA ARG A 378 -32.77 12.01 -8.32
C ARG A 378 -33.30 10.60 -8.10
N ARG A 379 -32.97 9.64 -8.96
CA ARG A 379 -33.39 8.23 -8.81
C ARG A 379 -32.45 7.42 -7.93
N LEU A 380 -31.18 7.83 -7.81
CA LEU A 380 -30.16 7.12 -7.02
C LEU A 380 -30.63 6.69 -5.62
N PRO A 381 -31.29 7.54 -4.79
CA PRO A 381 -31.70 7.12 -3.45
C PRO A 381 -32.67 5.93 -3.48
N ALA A 382 -33.62 5.93 -4.41
CA ALA A 382 -34.60 4.84 -4.56
C ALA A 382 -33.95 3.58 -5.15
N GLU A 383 -33.06 3.74 -6.14
CA GLU A 383 -32.31 2.63 -6.75
C GLU A 383 -31.40 1.94 -5.74
N ILE A 384 -30.66 2.70 -4.92
CA ILE A 384 -29.83 2.15 -3.84
C ILE A 384 -30.71 1.52 -2.77
N ALA A 385 -31.84 2.15 -2.41
CA ALA A 385 -32.76 1.61 -1.42
C ALA A 385 -33.34 0.25 -1.81
N ALA A 386 -33.55 0.01 -3.11
CA ALA A 386 -34.08 -1.24 -3.65
C ALA A 386 -33.13 -2.44 -3.47
N PHE A 387 -31.82 -2.20 -3.29
CA PHE A 387 -30.88 -3.25 -2.94
C PHE A 387 -30.96 -3.62 -1.46
N ALA A 388 -31.58 -4.76 -1.14
CA ALA A 388 -31.54 -5.30 0.22
C ALA A 388 -30.20 -6.02 0.46
N VAL A 389 -29.60 -5.79 1.63
CA VAL A 389 -28.42 -6.56 2.05
C VAL A 389 -28.84 -8.04 2.21
N PRO A 390 -28.13 -8.99 1.58
CA PRO A 390 -28.45 -10.41 1.69
C PRO A 390 -28.53 -10.90 3.13
N THR A 391 -29.47 -11.80 3.40
CA THR A 391 -29.65 -12.45 4.73
C THR A 391 -29.81 -13.97 4.63
N SER A 392 -29.86 -14.51 3.40
CA SER A 392 -29.95 -15.95 3.16
C SER A 392 -28.75 -16.69 3.75
N ARG A 393 -28.96 -17.92 4.21
CA ARG A 393 -27.88 -18.82 4.66
C ARG A 393 -27.33 -19.71 3.53
N ASP A 394 -27.90 -19.62 2.32
CA ASP A 394 -27.38 -20.32 1.14
C ASP A 394 -26.35 -19.42 0.42
N PRO A 395 -25.05 -19.80 0.37
CA PRO A 395 -24.02 -18.98 -0.27
C PRO A 395 -24.28 -18.72 -1.76
N ARG A 396 -24.99 -19.62 -2.46
CA ARG A 396 -25.37 -19.45 -3.89
C ARG A 396 -26.42 -18.37 -4.07
N VAL A 397 -27.34 -18.23 -3.10
CA VAL A 397 -28.34 -17.16 -3.11
C VAL A 397 -27.66 -15.83 -2.81
N VAL A 398 -26.85 -15.80 -1.74
CA VAL A 398 -26.11 -14.59 -1.34
C VAL A 398 -25.24 -14.09 -2.48
N LEU A 399 -24.42 -14.94 -3.11
CA LEU A 399 -23.55 -14.52 -4.21
C LEU A 399 -24.33 -13.96 -5.40
N ARG A 400 -25.46 -14.56 -5.80
CA ARG A 400 -26.31 -14.03 -6.88
C ARG A 400 -26.90 -12.66 -6.56
N GLU A 401 -27.35 -12.45 -5.33
CA GLU A 401 -27.83 -11.14 -4.88
C GLU A 401 -26.69 -10.11 -4.90
N MET A 402 -25.50 -10.50 -4.45
CA MET A 402 -24.30 -9.66 -4.49
C MET A 402 -23.92 -9.24 -5.92
N GLU A 403 -23.96 -10.16 -6.88
CA GLU A 403 -23.71 -9.86 -8.29
C GLU A 403 -24.70 -8.81 -8.86
N SER A 404 -25.99 -8.92 -8.50
CA SER A 404 -26.98 -7.90 -8.84
C SER A 404 -26.67 -6.55 -8.18
N GLY A 405 -26.19 -6.56 -6.94
CA GLY A 405 -25.73 -5.36 -6.24
C GLY A 405 -24.51 -4.73 -6.90
N VAL A 406 -23.56 -5.52 -7.41
CA VAL A 406 -22.38 -4.99 -8.13
C VAL A 406 -22.78 -4.34 -9.45
N ASP A 407 -23.76 -4.89 -10.17
CA ASP A 407 -24.33 -4.25 -11.37
C ASP A 407 -24.97 -2.89 -11.03
N GLN A 408 -25.69 -2.79 -9.92
CA GLN A 408 -26.23 -1.51 -9.46
C GLN A 408 -25.12 -0.55 -9.05
N TYR A 409 -24.10 -1.02 -8.34
CA TYR A 409 -22.96 -0.19 -7.93
C TYR A 409 -22.18 0.38 -9.13
N ARG A 410 -22.06 -0.40 -10.21
CA ARG A 410 -21.53 0.06 -11.49
C ARG A 410 -22.32 1.24 -12.05
N GLU A 411 -23.65 1.17 -12.05
CA GLU A 411 -24.50 2.27 -12.53
C GLU A 411 -24.42 3.50 -11.60
N VAL A 412 -24.41 3.31 -10.29
CA VAL A 412 -24.23 4.40 -9.31
C VAL A 412 -22.90 5.12 -9.55
N THR A 413 -21.82 4.35 -9.78
CA THR A 413 -20.49 4.89 -10.08
C THR A 413 -20.46 5.66 -11.40
N LEU A 414 -21.15 5.17 -12.43
CA LEU A 414 -21.33 5.89 -13.70
C LEU A 414 -22.05 7.23 -13.49
N VAL A 415 -23.11 7.28 -12.67
CA VAL A 415 -23.80 8.54 -12.35
C VAL A 415 -22.86 9.52 -11.61
N HIS A 416 -22.02 9.03 -10.70
CA HIS A 416 -21.01 9.85 -10.03
C HIS A 416 -20.00 10.44 -11.02
N VAL A 417 -19.41 9.62 -11.91
CA VAL A 417 -18.47 10.10 -12.93
C VAL A 417 -19.13 11.13 -13.86
N ARG A 418 -20.38 10.92 -14.28
CA ARG A 418 -21.15 11.90 -15.07
C ARG A 418 -21.37 13.22 -14.32
N SER A 419 -21.65 13.14 -13.02
CA SER A 419 -21.79 14.32 -12.15
C SER A 419 -20.48 15.09 -12.04
N SER A 420 -19.35 14.38 -11.90
CA SER A 420 -18.02 14.97 -11.91
C SER A 420 -17.72 15.68 -13.24
N SER A 421 -18.06 15.07 -14.39
CA SER A 421 -17.93 15.71 -15.70
C SER A 421 -18.77 16.99 -15.81
N ARG A 422 -20.01 16.97 -15.27
CA ARG A 422 -20.88 18.16 -15.25
C ARG A 422 -20.28 19.29 -14.42
N ALA A 423 -19.70 18.98 -13.26
CA ALA A 423 -19.03 19.96 -12.40
C ALA A 423 -17.82 20.59 -13.11
N ALA A 424 -16.98 19.76 -13.76
CA ALA A 424 -15.81 20.21 -14.49
C ALA A 424 -16.16 21.18 -15.64
N VAL A 425 -17.23 20.90 -16.40
CA VAL A 425 -17.67 21.80 -17.49
C VAL A 425 -18.01 23.20 -16.97
N ALA A 426 -18.77 23.29 -15.88
CA ALA A 426 -19.16 24.58 -15.31
C ALA A 426 -17.96 25.35 -14.75
N ALA A 427 -17.05 24.64 -14.05
CA ALA A 427 -15.82 25.20 -13.50
C ALA A 427 -14.89 25.74 -14.61
N ASN A 428 -14.63 24.94 -15.65
CA ASN A 428 -13.73 25.33 -16.75
C ASN A 428 -14.25 26.55 -17.53
N VAL A 429 -15.57 26.65 -17.72
CA VAL A 429 -16.18 27.82 -18.38
C VAL A 429 -16.02 29.07 -17.51
N LEU A 430 -16.26 28.95 -16.20
CA LEU A 430 -16.06 30.06 -15.26
C LEU A 430 -14.60 30.52 -15.24
N GLU A 431 -13.66 29.58 -15.09
CA GLU A 431 -12.22 29.85 -15.11
C GLU A 431 -11.79 30.52 -16.42
N SER A 432 -12.19 29.97 -17.57
CA SER A 432 -11.84 30.54 -18.88
C SER A 432 -12.34 31.98 -19.07
N VAL A 433 -13.54 32.29 -18.54
CA VAL A 433 -14.10 33.65 -18.58
C VAL A 433 -13.28 34.60 -17.70
N LEU A 434 -12.94 34.17 -16.48
CA LEU A 434 -12.21 34.99 -15.51
C LEU A 434 -10.74 35.19 -15.89
N VAL A 435 -10.07 34.17 -16.44
CA VAL A 435 -8.71 34.29 -17.01
C VAL A 435 -8.71 35.30 -18.15
N ARG A 436 -9.64 35.18 -19.11
CA ARG A 436 -9.75 36.15 -20.22
C ARG A 436 -10.05 37.56 -19.73
N GLN A 437 -10.82 37.72 -18.67
CA GLN A 437 -11.12 39.01 -18.08
C GLN A 437 -9.89 39.59 -17.37
N ALA A 438 -9.20 38.80 -16.54
CA ALA A 438 -7.97 39.20 -15.87
C ALA A 438 -6.90 39.69 -16.86
N VAL A 439 -6.64 38.92 -17.94
CA VAL A 439 -5.70 39.30 -18.99
C VAL A 439 -6.11 40.60 -19.70
N LYS A 440 -7.42 40.79 -19.98
CA LYS A 440 -7.93 42.04 -20.55
C LYS A 440 -7.76 43.23 -19.61
N ASP A 441 -7.84 43.00 -18.29
CA ASP A 441 -7.68 44.00 -17.25
C ASP A 441 -6.20 44.25 -16.90
N GLY A 442 -5.25 43.65 -17.63
CA GLY A 442 -3.81 43.80 -17.41
C GLY A 442 -3.24 42.99 -16.23
N ARG A 443 -4.03 42.06 -15.67
CA ARG A 443 -3.63 41.10 -14.63
C ARG A 443 -3.07 39.81 -15.24
N THR A 444 -2.50 38.94 -14.40
CA THR A 444 -1.95 37.65 -14.85
C THR A 444 -3.05 36.60 -15.04
N GLU A 445 -2.76 35.52 -15.76
CA GLU A 445 -3.68 34.38 -15.87
C GLU A 445 -3.94 33.72 -14.50
N ASP A 446 -2.93 33.67 -13.64
CA ASP A 446 -3.03 33.07 -12.31
C ASP A 446 -3.95 33.88 -11.39
N ASP A 447 -4.01 35.21 -11.54
CA ASP A 447 -4.99 36.05 -10.85
C ASP A 447 -6.43 35.67 -11.22
N GLY A 448 -6.67 35.39 -12.51
CA GLY A 448 -7.97 34.94 -13.01
C GLY A 448 -8.36 33.55 -12.49
N LYS A 449 -7.40 32.62 -12.44
CA LYS A 449 -7.61 31.28 -11.85
C LYS A 449 -7.90 31.38 -10.34
N ALA A 450 -7.16 32.22 -9.61
CA ALA A 450 -7.37 32.44 -8.19
C ALA A 450 -8.76 33.04 -7.90
N GLU A 451 -9.24 33.96 -8.73
CA GLU A 451 -10.58 34.55 -8.64
C GLU A 451 -11.68 33.50 -8.90
N ALA A 452 -11.49 32.64 -9.90
CA ALA A 452 -12.40 31.52 -10.19
C ALA A 452 -12.50 30.55 -9.01
N ALA A 453 -11.35 30.18 -8.44
CA ALA A 453 -11.29 29.31 -7.26
C ALA A 453 -12.04 29.91 -6.06
N ARG A 454 -11.90 31.22 -5.80
CA ARG A 454 -12.62 31.91 -4.73
C ARG A 454 -14.14 31.86 -4.92
N LEU A 455 -14.61 32.10 -6.13
CA LEU A 455 -16.05 32.06 -6.43
C LEU A 455 -16.62 30.64 -6.30
N MET A 456 -15.82 29.60 -6.60
CA MET A 456 -16.24 28.20 -6.42
C MET A 456 -16.26 27.77 -4.94
N ALA A 457 -15.39 28.34 -4.10
CA ALA A 457 -15.29 28.01 -2.67
C ALA A 457 -16.53 28.40 -1.84
N GLY A 458 -17.42 29.26 -2.35
CA GLY A 458 -18.65 29.69 -1.67
C GLY A 458 -19.81 28.69 -1.69
N ALA A 459 -19.59 27.42 -2.02
CA ALA A 459 -20.64 26.40 -2.04
C ALA A 459 -21.05 26.01 -0.60
N ALA A 460 -22.07 26.67 -0.03
CA ALA A 460 -22.68 26.18 1.22
C ALA A 460 -23.24 24.74 1.07
N GLU A 461 -23.51 24.01 2.16
CA GLU A 461 -24.21 22.71 2.14
C GLU A 461 -23.51 21.57 1.35
N VAL A 462 -22.17 21.54 1.38
CA VAL A 462 -21.43 20.38 0.90
C VAL A 462 -21.62 19.23 1.90
N GLU A 463 -21.94 18.03 1.41
CA GLU A 463 -22.24 16.84 2.21
C GLU A 463 -21.14 16.53 3.25
N SER A 464 -19.87 16.65 2.85
CA SER A 464 -18.71 16.43 3.72
C SER A 464 -18.60 17.45 4.86
N ALA A 465 -19.01 18.70 4.64
CA ALA A 465 -19.05 19.74 5.67
C ALA A 465 -20.20 19.54 6.65
N LEU A 466 -21.38 19.15 6.14
CA LEU A 466 -22.58 18.88 6.95
C LEU A 466 -22.35 17.71 7.91
N MET A 467 -21.73 16.63 7.42
CA MET A 467 -21.37 15.47 8.22
C MET A 467 -20.56 15.85 9.47
N LEU A 468 -19.53 16.67 9.32
CA LEU A 468 -18.68 17.10 10.44
C LEU A 468 -19.47 17.95 11.43
N ALA A 469 -20.27 18.90 10.93
CA ALA A 469 -21.09 19.75 11.77
C ALA A 469 -22.10 18.92 12.59
N GLU A 470 -22.68 17.87 12.00
CA GLU A 470 -23.56 16.94 12.68
C GLU A 470 -22.81 16.07 13.71
N LEU A 471 -21.62 15.57 13.39
CA LEU A 471 -20.79 14.82 14.35
C LEU A 471 -20.37 15.70 15.54
N ASP A 472 -19.94 16.93 15.27
CA ASP A 472 -19.58 17.93 16.27
C ASP A 472 -20.78 18.31 17.16
N ALA A 473 -22.01 18.33 16.60
CA ALA A 473 -23.23 18.47 17.39
C ALA A 473 -23.47 17.27 18.32
N VAL A 474 -23.19 16.03 17.88
CA VAL A 474 -23.24 14.84 18.76
C VAL A 474 -22.21 14.97 19.87
N VAL A 475 -20.97 15.34 19.55
CA VAL A 475 -19.87 15.54 20.51
C VAL A 475 -20.22 16.61 21.56
N ARG A 476 -20.75 17.75 21.14
CA ARG A 476 -21.22 18.80 22.07
C ARG A 476 -22.35 18.31 22.97
N THR A 477 -23.25 17.48 22.45
CA THR A 477 -24.35 16.89 23.23
C THR A 477 -23.82 15.96 24.32
N ILE A 478 -22.74 15.22 24.05
CA ILE A 478 -22.04 14.38 25.04
C ILE A 478 -21.35 15.29 26.07
N ALA A 479 -20.57 16.26 25.61
CA ALA A 479 -19.77 17.14 26.48
C ALA A 479 -20.62 18.06 27.38
N ALA A 480 -21.88 18.32 27.01
CA ALA A 480 -22.80 19.14 27.81
C ALA A 480 -23.27 18.47 29.11
N ASP A 481 -23.14 17.14 29.23
CA ASP A 481 -23.45 16.38 30.44
C ASP A 481 -22.16 15.77 31.00
N PRO A 482 -21.61 16.31 32.10
CA PRO A 482 -20.34 15.86 32.67
C PRO A 482 -20.32 14.36 33.01
N THR A 483 -21.45 13.80 33.46
CA THR A 483 -21.53 12.38 33.80
C THR A 483 -21.41 11.52 32.55
N VAL A 484 -22.14 11.88 31.49
CA VAL A 484 -22.09 11.17 30.20
C VAL A 484 -20.72 11.34 29.53
N ALA A 485 -20.11 12.52 29.64
CA ALA A 485 -18.78 12.78 29.13
C ALA A 485 -17.72 11.93 29.84
N ASP A 486 -17.73 11.87 31.17
CA ASP A 486 -16.79 11.06 31.96
C ASP A 486 -16.96 9.56 31.67
N GLU A 487 -18.20 9.07 31.60
CA GLU A 487 -18.50 7.69 31.21
C GLU A 487 -17.98 7.38 29.79
N PHE A 488 -18.23 8.27 28.83
CA PHE A 488 -17.79 8.10 27.45
C PHE A 488 -16.26 8.13 27.30
N LEU A 489 -15.58 9.00 28.06
CA LEU A 489 -14.12 9.16 28.01
C LEU A 489 -13.35 8.07 28.75
N SER A 490 -13.96 7.44 29.75
CA SER A 490 -13.35 6.37 30.56
C SER A 490 -13.57 4.96 29.99
N ALA A 491 -14.59 4.78 29.15
CA ALA A 491 -14.86 3.51 28.47
C ALA A 491 -13.84 3.20 27.36
N ALA A 492 -13.70 1.91 27.01
CA ALA A 492 -13.03 1.50 25.79
C ALA A 492 -13.76 2.11 24.57
N PRO A 493 -13.04 2.51 23.51
CA PRO A 493 -13.64 3.23 22.38
C PRO A 493 -14.90 2.58 21.78
N ASP A 494 -14.87 1.26 21.59
CA ASP A 494 -15.97 0.46 21.06
C ASP A 494 -17.17 0.39 22.03
N ASP A 495 -16.91 0.17 23.31
CA ASP A 495 -17.91 0.17 24.37
C ASP A 495 -18.59 1.54 24.51
N ALA A 496 -17.82 2.63 24.39
CA ALA A 496 -18.31 4.00 24.50
C ALA A 496 -19.39 4.29 23.44
N VAL A 497 -19.11 3.95 22.17
CA VAL A 497 -20.06 4.15 21.07
C VAL A 497 -21.25 3.19 21.20
N THR A 498 -21.00 1.93 21.53
CA THR A 498 -22.05 0.90 21.62
C THR A 498 -23.06 1.23 22.72
N THR A 499 -22.57 1.60 23.90
CA THR A 499 -23.39 1.95 25.08
C THR A 499 -24.16 3.26 24.85
N LEU A 500 -23.49 4.28 24.31
CA LEU A 500 -24.13 5.55 23.98
C LEU A 500 -25.25 5.34 22.95
N ARG A 501 -24.99 4.54 21.91
CA ARG A 501 -25.97 4.22 20.86
C ARG A 501 -27.18 3.45 21.41
N ALA A 502 -27.03 2.63 22.45
CA ALA A 502 -28.13 1.91 23.09
C ALA A 502 -29.01 2.80 24.00
N THR A 503 -28.49 3.95 24.44
CA THR A 503 -29.17 4.83 25.40
C THR A 503 -30.36 5.58 24.77
N SER A 504 -31.47 5.69 25.49
CA SER A 504 -32.70 6.35 25.02
C SER A 504 -32.68 7.88 25.11
N GLY A 505 -31.72 8.43 25.87
CA GLY A 505 -31.50 9.87 26.07
C GLY A 505 -31.13 10.66 24.81
N HIS A 506 -31.01 11.98 24.96
CA HIS A 506 -30.69 12.88 23.84
C HIS A 506 -29.35 12.55 23.15
N PRO A 507 -28.24 12.27 23.87
CA PRO A 507 -26.97 11.87 23.25
C PRO A 507 -27.09 10.61 22.37
N GLY A 508 -27.76 9.58 22.87
CA GLY A 508 -27.97 8.33 22.11
C GLY A 508 -28.86 8.51 20.88
N ARG A 509 -29.90 9.34 20.95
CA ARG A 509 -30.72 9.71 19.77
C ARG A 509 -29.91 10.49 18.74
N ALA A 510 -29.07 11.43 19.18
CA ALA A 510 -28.21 12.22 18.31
C ALA A 510 -27.22 11.33 17.55
N LEU A 511 -26.54 10.41 18.25
CA LEU A 511 -25.63 9.45 17.62
C LEU A 511 -26.34 8.52 16.62
N ARG A 512 -27.54 8.01 16.96
CA ARG A 512 -28.32 7.18 16.03
C ARG A 512 -28.70 7.94 14.76
N GLY A 513 -29.19 9.19 14.89
CA GLY A 513 -29.52 10.03 13.74
C GLY A 513 -28.31 10.32 12.85
N PHE A 514 -27.15 10.60 13.45
CA PHE A 514 -25.90 10.75 12.70
C PHE A 514 -25.52 9.47 11.93
N LEU A 515 -25.56 8.32 12.58
CA LEU A 515 -25.21 7.04 11.95
C LEU A 515 -26.20 6.61 10.86
N GLU A 516 -27.49 6.94 11.00
CA GLU A 516 -28.49 6.69 9.97
C GLU A 516 -28.21 7.51 8.70
N ARG A 517 -27.71 8.74 8.85
CA ARG A 517 -27.43 9.64 7.72
C ARG A 517 -26.04 9.48 7.13
N HIS A 518 -25.03 9.25 7.97
CA HIS A 518 -23.61 9.33 7.60
C HIS A 518 -22.80 8.10 8.01
N GLY A 519 -23.41 7.08 8.64
CA GLY A 519 -22.70 5.90 9.11
C GLY A 519 -22.10 5.03 8.00
N HIS A 520 -22.51 5.21 6.74
CA HIS A 520 -21.88 4.55 5.57
C HIS A 520 -20.51 5.12 5.19
N ARG A 521 -20.14 6.29 5.73
CA ARG A 521 -18.85 6.96 5.48
C ARG A 521 -17.75 6.37 6.36
N GLY A 522 -16.50 6.67 6.05
CA GLY A 522 -15.34 6.21 6.81
C GLY A 522 -14.02 6.32 6.04
N TYR A 523 -12.94 5.83 6.65
CA TYR A 523 -11.64 5.66 5.99
C TYR A 523 -11.75 4.61 4.88
N ARG A 524 -11.12 4.85 3.72
CA ARG A 524 -11.16 3.95 2.56
C ARG A 524 -12.58 3.46 2.26
N GLU A 525 -13.52 4.40 2.18
CA GLU A 525 -14.96 4.11 2.09
C GLU A 525 -15.37 3.21 0.90
N LEU A 526 -14.53 3.10 -0.14
CA LEU A 526 -14.75 2.20 -1.28
C LEU A 526 -14.05 0.84 -1.18
N CYS A 527 -13.21 0.59 -0.17
CA CYS A 527 -12.61 -0.71 0.05
C CYS A 527 -13.64 -1.68 0.65
N MET A 528 -13.77 -2.87 0.06
CA MET A 528 -14.80 -3.84 0.46
C MET A 528 -14.58 -4.43 1.85
N ARG A 529 -13.32 -4.46 2.32
CA ARG A 529 -12.92 -5.01 3.62
C ARG A 529 -12.98 -3.99 4.75
N ASP A 530 -12.57 -2.75 4.47
CA ASP A 530 -12.52 -1.68 5.49
C ASP A 530 -13.93 -1.29 5.95
N PRO A 531 -14.20 -1.26 7.27
CA PRO A 531 -15.53 -0.95 7.80
C PRO A 531 -15.89 0.53 7.65
N SER A 532 -17.18 0.81 7.47
CA SER A 532 -17.72 2.17 7.62
C SER A 532 -17.98 2.47 9.10
N TRP A 533 -18.17 3.74 9.47
CA TRP A 533 -18.40 4.16 10.86
C TRP A 533 -19.58 3.45 11.56
N ALA A 534 -20.65 3.12 10.85
CA ALA A 534 -21.77 2.36 11.40
C ALA A 534 -21.40 0.94 11.88
N ASP A 535 -20.30 0.41 11.35
CA ASP A 535 -19.79 -0.95 11.57
C ASP A 535 -18.41 -0.94 12.27
N ASP A 536 -17.88 0.22 12.65
CA ASP A 536 -16.60 0.40 13.35
C ASP A 536 -16.77 1.27 14.62
N PRO A 537 -17.39 0.73 15.68
CA PRO A 537 -17.57 1.47 16.92
C PRO A 537 -16.25 1.84 17.57
N GLY A 538 -15.21 1.01 17.44
CA GLY A 538 -13.89 1.27 18.02
C GLY A 538 -13.16 2.46 17.38
N GLY A 539 -13.14 2.53 16.04
CA GLY A 539 -12.55 3.66 15.33
C GLY A 539 -13.34 4.94 15.49
N LEU A 540 -14.67 4.87 15.40
CA LEU A 540 -15.53 6.02 15.66
C LEU A 540 -15.38 6.53 17.10
N GLY A 541 -15.31 5.62 18.07
CA GLY A 541 -15.20 5.95 19.48
C GLY A 541 -13.90 6.65 19.82
N ALA A 542 -12.76 6.16 19.31
CA ALA A 542 -11.46 6.76 19.58
C ALA A 542 -11.41 8.20 19.05
N MET A 543 -11.93 8.40 17.85
CA MET A 543 -12.05 9.70 17.22
C MET A 543 -12.99 10.63 18.01
N MET A 544 -14.18 10.16 18.40
CA MET A 544 -15.13 10.94 19.19
C MET A 544 -14.57 11.30 20.57
N GLN A 545 -13.82 10.41 21.23
CA GLN A 545 -13.22 10.68 22.53
C GLN A 545 -12.20 11.83 22.46
N VAL A 546 -11.38 11.88 21.40
CA VAL A 546 -10.47 13.00 21.14
C VAL A 546 -11.27 14.31 20.98
N MET A 547 -12.35 14.28 20.20
CA MET A 547 -13.23 15.45 20.01
C MET A 547 -13.91 15.90 21.32
N VAL A 548 -14.43 14.96 22.12
CA VAL A 548 -15.06 15.26 23.41
C VAL A 548 -14.06 15.89 24.39
N ARG A 549 -12.82 15.36 24.49
CA ARG A 549 -11.76 15.96 25.31
C ARG A 549 -11.45 17.39 24.87
N SER A 550 -11.37 17.62 23.56
CA SER A 550 -11.15 18.96 22.99
C SER A 550 -12.28 19.92 23.38
N VAL A 551 -13.54 19.51 23.30
CA VAL A 551 -14.67 20.38 23.69
C VAL A 551 -14.72 20.61 25.21
N ALA A 552 -14.45 19.59 26.03
CA ALA A 552 -14.55 19.66 27.49
C ALA A 552 -13.44 20.50 28.15
N THR A 553 -12.24 20.54 27.55
CA THR A 553 -11.08 21.28 28.09
C THR A 553 -11.05 22.76 27.71
N ARG A 554 -11.94 23.20 26.82
CA ARG A 554 -11.94 24.57 26.30
C ARG A 554 -12.79 25.52 27.16
N SER A 555 -12.17 26.58 27.66
CA SER A 555 -12.86 27.70 28.32
C SER A 555 -13.57 28.64 27.33
N ASP A 556 -13.13 28.66 26.07
CA ASP A 556 -13.76 29.39 24.97
C ASP A 556 -14.03 28.45 23.78
N PRO A 557 -15.23 28.49 23.16
CA PRO A 557 -15.50 27.75 21.95
C PRO A 557 -14.44 28.09 20.88
N PRO A 558 -14.08 27.16 19.97
CA PRO A 558 -13.30 27.55 18.81
C PRO A 558 -14.02 28.69 18.11
N PRO A 559 -13.31 29.58 17.40
CA PRO A 559 -13.94 30.25 16.29
C PRO A 559 -14.23 29.14 15.26
N VAL A 560 -15.27 28.34 15.52
CA VAL A 560 -16.17 27.96 14.46
C VAL A 560 -16.70 29.31 14.02
N ARG A 561 -15.95 29.98 13.13
CA ARG A 561 -16.59 30.82 12.14
C ARG A 561 -17.56 29.85 11.51
N ALA A 562 -18.80 29.84 12.02
CA ALA A 562 -19.89 29.19 11.34
C ALA A 562 -19.70 29.65 9.89
N ALA A 563 -19.54 28.72 8.97
CA ALA A 563 -19.44 29.07 7.56
C ALA A 563 -20.66 29.91 7.09
N ALA A 564 -21.67 30.08 7.96
CA ALA A 564 -22.78 31.01 7.87
C ALA A 564 -22.49 32.49 8.23
N ASP A 565 -21.48 32.83 9.04
CA ASP A 565 -21.28 34.19 9.58
C ASP A 565 -20.03 34.93 9.09
N VAL A 566 -19.23 34.32 8.21
CA VAL A 566 -18.35 35.13 7.35
C VAL A 566 -19.26 35.82 6.33
N ARG A 567 -19.78 37.00 6.70
CA ARG A 567 -20.28 37.92 5.69
C ARG A 567 -19.11 38.15 4.71
N PRO A 568 -19.34 38.10 3.38
CA PRO A 568 -18.30 38.39 2.38
C PRO A 568 -17.67 39.79 2.45
N ALA A 569 -17.93 40.55 3.51
CA ALA A 569 -17.60 41.96 3.68
C ALA A 569 -16.24 42.21 4.35
N ASP A 570 -15.65 41.22 5.04
CA ASP A 570 -14.42 41.44 5.83
C ASP A 570 -13.12 41.05 5.10
N LEU A 571 -13.21 40.74 3.80
CA LEU A 571 -12.06 40.65 2.90
C LEU A 571 -12.03 41.95 2.09
N HIS A 572 -11.00 42.77 2.27
CA HIS A 572 -10.83 44.05 1.57
C HIS A 572 -11.26 43.96 0.09
N PRO A 573 -12.21 44.80 -0.37
CA PRO A 573 -12.67 44.80 -1.75
C PRO A 573 -11.60 45.46 -2.63
N ALA A 574 -11.05 44.71 -3.58
CA ALA A 574 -10.80 45.29 -4.88
C ALA A 574 -12.16 45.28 -5.60
N ASP A 575 -12.70 46.48 -5.81
CA ASP A 575 -14.03 46.76 -6.35
C ASP A 575 -14.25 46.16 -7.75
N VAL A 576 -14.68 44.91 -7.82
CA VAL A 576 -15.36 44.37 -9.00
C VAL A 576 -16.54 43.53 -8.53
N HIS A 577 -17.74 44.11 -8.55
CA HIS A 577 -18.96 43.32 -8.45
C HIS A 577 -19.02 42.37 -9.65
N PRO A 578 -19.00 41.04 -9.46
CA PRO A 578 -19.05 40.11 -10.56
C PRO A 578 -20.34 40.37 -11.35
N SER A 579 -20.20 40.48 -12.68
CA SER A 579 -21.33 40.68 -13.59
C SER A 579 -22.39 39.59 -13.39
N GLY A 580 -23.65 39.87 -13.78
CA GLY A 580 -24.75 38.92 -13.59
C GLY A 580 -24.49 37.54 -14.18
N SER A 581 -23.74 37.47 -15.29
CA SER A 581 -23.31 36.22 -15.93
C SER A 581 -22.27 35.46 -15.12
N ILE A 582 -21.27 36.14 -14.53
CA ILE A 582 -20.26 35.50 -13.67
C ILE A 582 -20.91 34.92 -12.41
N ARG A 583 -21.86 35.63 -11.80
CA ARG A 583 -22.63 35.11 -10.65
C ARG A 583 -23.44 33.86 -11.02
N LEU A 584 -24.04 33.84 -12.21
CA LEU A 584 -24.76 32.65 -12.67
C LEU A 584 -23.83 31.47 -12.90
N LEU A 585 -22.68 31.69 -13.56
CA LEU A 585 -21.67 30.65 -13.79
C LEU A 585 -21.08 30.12 -12.48
N ALA A 586 -20.79 30.99 -11.51
CA ALA A 586 -20.35 30.59 -10.17
C ALA A 586 -21.40 29.71 -9.47
N ARG A 587 -22.68 30.08 -9.51
CA ARG A 587 -23.77 29.24 -8.94
C ARG A 587 -23.88 27.88 -9.62
N LEU A 588 -23.68 27.81 -10.94
CA LEU A 588 -23.68 26.54 -11.67
C LEU A 588 -22.47 25.67 -11.29
N ALA A 589 -21.29 26.27 -11.14
CA ALA A 589 -20.07 25.56 -10.71
C ALA A 589 -20.20 25.04 -9.27
N GLN A 590 -20.69 25.88 -8.35
CA GLN A 590 -20.99 25.50 -6.96
C GLN A 590 -22.04 24.37 -6.89
N GLY A 591 -23.13 24.47 -7.66
CA GLY A 591 -24.15 23.42 -7.73
C GLY A 591 -23.61 22.10 -8.32
N GLY A 592 -22.68 22.19 -9.28
CA GLY A 592 -21.94 21.04 -9.80
C GLY A 592 -21.06 20.38 -8.74
N ALA A 593 -20.31 21.17 -7.97
CA ALA A 593 -19.50 20.67 -6.86
C ALA A 593 -20.36 19.97 -5.79
N ARG A 594 -21.48 20.56 -5.37
CA ARG A 594 -22.44 19.92 -4.46
C ARG A 594 -22.95 18.58 -4.98
N GLY A 595 -23.35 18.53 -6.25
CA GLY A 595 -23.84 17.30 -6.87
C GLY A 595 -22.77 16.19 -6.96
N ARG A 596 -21.51 16.56 -7.18
CA ARG A 596 -20.37 15.63 -7.13
C ARG A 596 -20.20 15.01 -5.74
N GLU A 597 -20.28 15.82 -4.70
CA GLU A 597 -20.17 15.37 -3.30
C GLU A 597 -21.36 14.50 -2.88
N GLU A 598 -22.59 14.88 -3.25
CA GLU A 598 -23.78 14.07 -2.99
C GLU A 598 -23.67 12.70 -3.68
N THR A 599 -23.35 12.67 -4.98
CA THR A 599 -23.23 11.40 -5.73
C THR A 599 -22.08 10.54 -5.21
N LYS A 600 -20.99 11.14 -4.71
CA LYS A 600 -19.91 10.42 -4.03
C LYS A 600 -20.42 9.74 -2.76
N SER A 601 -21.17 10.46 -1.92
CA SER A 601 -21.80 9.89 -0.71
C SER A 601 -22.77 8.76 -1.05
N ARG A 602 -23.54 8.87 -2.14
CA ARG A 602 -24.42 7.79 -2.64
C ARG A 602 -23.63 6.58 -3.14
N MET A 603 -22.51 6.79 -3.82
CA MET A 603 -21.61 5.73 -4.23
C MET A 603 -21.04 4.98 -3.01
N ALA A 604 -20.58 5.70 -2.00
CA ALA A 604 -20.13 5.12 -0.73
C ALA A 604 -21.26 4.38 0.01
N LEU A 605 -22.50 4.87 -0.04
CA LEU A 605 -23.66 4.19 0.55
C LEU A 605 -23.94 2.84 -0.11
N MET A 606 -23.88 2.78 -1.45
CA MET A 606 -24.04 1.51 -2.16
C MET A 606 -22.87 0.56 -1.86
N ALA A 607 -21.63 1.06 -1.84
CA ALA A 607 -20.47 0.28 -1.42
C ALA A 607 -20.66 -0.27 0.00
N HIS A 608 -21.13 0.53 0.96
CA HIS A 608 -21.43 0.10 2.32
C HIS A 608 -22.44 -1.06 2.39
N ARG A 609 -23.50 -1.05 1.56
CA ARG A 609 -24.42 -2.18 1.48
C ARG A 609 -23.75 -3.44 0.94
N LEU A 610 -22.86 -3.29 -0.05
CA LEU A 610 -22.07 -4.40 -0.57
C LEU A 610 -21.08 -4.95 0.47
N LYS A 611 -20.40 -4.08 1.22
CA LYS A 611 -19.49 -4.48 2.32
C LYS A 611 -20.19 -5.41 3.31
N ARG A 612 -21.40 -5.04 3.75
CA ARG A 612 -22.22 -5.87 4.66
C ARG A 612 -22.63 -7.19 4.02
N GLY A 613 -23.00 -7.19 2.74
CA GLY A 613 -23.36 -8.41 2.03
C GLY A 613 -22.18 -9.37 1.84
N TYR A 614 -20.98 -8.86 1.52
CA TYR A 614 -19.77 -9.68 1.43
C TYR A 614 -19.29 -10.18 2.79
N ARG A 615 -19.43 -9.38 3.85
CA ARG A 615 -19.19 -9.84 5.24
C ARG A 615 -20.09 -11.03 5.57
N HIS A 616 -21.38 -10.90 5.30
CA HIS A 616 -22.35 -11.99 5.48
C HIS A 616 -22.03 -13.22 4.61
N LEU A 617 -21.59 -13.03 3.37
CA LEU A 617 -21.14 -14.14 2.52
C LEU A 617 -19.94 -14.88 3.14
N GLY A 618 -18.97 -14.14 3.67
CA GLY A 618 -17.83 -14.72 4.38
C GLY A 618 -18.26 -15.52 5.61
N GLU A 619 -19.17 -14.98 6.42
CA GLU A 619 -19.75 -15.66 7.58
C GLU A 619 -20.42 -16.98 7.17
N VAL A 620 -21.29 -16.95 6.15
CA VAL A 620 -21.96 -18.16 5.64
C VAL A 620 -20.96 -19.19 5.12
N LEU A 621 -19.92 -18.76 4.41
CA LEU A 621 -18.90 -19.66 3.86
C LEU A 621 -18.01 -20.28 4.95
N ALA A 622 -17.71 -19.54 6.01
CA ALA A 622 -17.00 -20.06 7.18
C ALA A 622 -17.86 -21.03 7.98
N GLU A 623 -19.13 -20.69 8.23
CA GLU A 623 -20.09 -21.56 8.94
C GLU A 623 -20.30 -22.91 8.24
N CYS A 624 -20.28 -22.95 6.91
CA CYS A 624 -20.39 -24.21 6.15
C CYS A 624 -19.04 -24.91 5.90
N GLY A 625 -17.95 -24.43 6.49
CA GLY A 625 -16.62 -25.05 6.44
C GLY A 625 -15.88 -24.90 5.10
N ARG A 626 -16.37 -24.04 4.20
CA ARG A 626 -15.71 -23.75 2.91
C ARG A 626 -14.54 -22.77 3.06
N LEU A 627 -14.60 -21.89 4.06
CA LEU A 627 -13.51 -21.00 4.44
C LEU A 627 -13.10 -21.27 5.90
N PRO A 628 -11.82 -21.07 6.25
CA PRO A 628 -11.36 -21.19 7.64
C PRO A 628 -11.90 -20.06 8.53
N ASP A 629 -12.18 -18.89 7.96
CA ASP A 629 -12.74 -17.73 8.64
C ASP A 629 -13.47 -16.82 7.64
N ALA A 630 -14.32 -15.93 8.15
CA ALA A 630 -15.15 -15.06 7.33
C ALA A 630 -14.37 -13.97 6.58
N ASP A 631 -13.23 -13.53 7.11
CA ASP A 631 -12.42 -12.46 6.52
C ASP A 631 -11.72 -12.90 5.23
N LEU A 632 -11.46 -14.20 5.07
CA LEU A 632 -10.82 -14.73 3.87
C LEU A 632 -11.61 -14.44 2.58
N VAL A 633 -12.92 -14.16 2.67
CA VAL A 633 -13.77 -13.81 1.52
C VAL A 633 -13.23 -12.63 0.69
N TYR A 634 -12.53 -11.69 1.33
CA TYR A 634 -12.00 -10.50 0.66
C TYR A 634 -10.79 -10.79 -0.24
N PHE A 635 -10.15 -11.95 -0.05
CA PHE A 635 -8.91 -12.36 -0.74
C PHE A 635 -9.14 -13.15 -2.03
N PHE A 636 -10.40 -13.32 -2.40
CA PHE A 636 -10.82 -13.82 -3.70
C PHE A 636 -11.27 -12.68 -4.60
N ASP A 637 -11.01 -12.78 -5.89
CA ASP A 637 -11.77 -11.97 -6.85
C ASP A 637 -13.19 -12.54 -7.06
N ARG A 638 -14.06 -11.80 -7.76
CA ARG A 638 -15.43 -12.25 -8.03
C ARG A 638 -15.50 -13.56 -8.82
N ALA A 639 -14.59 -13.80 -9.77
CA ALA A 639 -14.59 -15.03 -10.57
C ALA A 639 -14.18 -16.24 -9.71
N GLU A 640 -13.22 -16.05 -8.82
CA GLU A 640 -12.84 -17.04 -7.82
C GLU A 640 -13.96 -17.29 -6.81
N LEU A 641 -14.69 -16.26 -6.35
CA LEU A 641 -15.84 -16.44 -5.45
C LEU A 641 -16.93 -17.34 -6.06
N HIS A 642 -17.21 -17.22 -7.36
CA HIS A 642 -18.10 -18.16 -8.05
C HIS A 642 -17.61 -19.60 -7.90
N ARG A 643 -16.31 -19.84 -8.13
CA ARG A 643 -15.72 -21.18 -7.98
C ARG A 643 -15.76 -21.66 -6.53
N VAL A 644 -15.49 -20.79 -5.56
CA VAL A 644 -15.54 -21.10 -4.11
C VAL A 644 -16.96 -21.44 -3.67
N VAL A 645 -18.00 -20.91 -4.31
CA VAL A 645 -19.40 -21.19 -3.98
C VAL A 645 -19.96 -22.41 -4.73
N GLU A 646 -19.50 -22.65 -5.96
CA GLU A 646 -20.06 -23.68 -6.84
C GLU A 646 -19.30 -25.01 -6.79
N SER A 647 -17.98 -24.99 -6.63
CA SER A 647 -17.11 -26.19 -6.61
C SER A 647 -17.15 -26.90 -5.27
N ASP A 648 -16.97 -28.22 -5.26
CA ASP A 648 -16.76 -28.97 -4.01
C ASP A 648 -15.28 -28.98 -3.59
N ASP A 649 -14.35 -28.86 -4.54
CA ASP A 649 -12.92 -28.71 -4.28
C ASP A 649 -12.53 -27.22 -4.35
N THR A 650 -12.09 -26.70 -3.20
CA THR A 650 -11.69 -25.29 -3.01
C THR A 650 -10.29 -25.15 -2.40
N GLY A 651 -9.59 -26.27 -2.15
CA GLY A 651 -8.35 -26.29 -1.35
C GLY A 651 -7.28 -25.35 -1.90
N ASP A 652 -7.00 -25.43 -3.20
CA ASP A 652 -6.00 -24.59 -3.85
C ASP A 652 -6.36 -23.10 -3.82
N LEU A 653 -7.64 -22.77 -4.01
CA LEU A 653 -8.12 -21.38 -3.96
C LEU A 653 -8.00 -20.81 -2.55
N VAL A 654 -8.36 -21.60 -1.52
CA VAL A 654 -8.22 -21.20 -0.12
C VAL A 654 -6.75 -21.00 0.25
N LEU A 655 -5.85 -21.90 -0.18
CA LEU A 655 -4.42 -21.77 0.05
C LEU A 655 -3.84 -20.51 -0.63
N SER A 656 -4.25 -20.21 -1.87
CA SER A 656 -3.84 -18.98 -2.55
C SER A 656 -4.36 -17.73 -1.81
N ALA A 657 -5.64 -17.72 -1.40
CA ALA A 657 -6.21 -16.61 -0.64
C ALA A 657 -5.50 -16.37 0.70
N LEU A 658 -5.08 -17.43 1.40
CA LEU A 658 -4.28 -17.32 2.64
C LEU A 658 -2.93 -16.65 2.37
N LYS A 659 -2.22 -17.06 1.31
CA LYS A 659 -0.96 -16.44 0.88
C LYS A 659 -1.13 -14.96 0.51
N ARG A 660 -2.24 -14.59 -0.14
CA ARG A 660 -2.59 -13.19 -0.44
C ARG A 660 -2.88 -12.38 0.83
N ARG A 661 -3.48 -13.01 1.84
CA ARG A 661 -3.70 -12.37 3.15
C ARG A 661 -2.41 -12.03 3.86
N GLU A 662 -1.42 -12.91 3.82
CA GLU A 662 -0.08 -12.63 4.35
C GLU A 662 0.62 -11.51 3.54
N ALA A 663 0.52 -11.58 2.21
CA ALA A 663 1.11 -10.61 1.27
C ALA A 663 0.59 -9.18 1.44
N LEU A 664 -0.66 -8.99 1.89
CA LEU A 664 -1.26 -7.65 2.02
C LEU A 664 -0.44 -6.71 2.92
N SER A 665 0.14 -7.23 4.00
CA SER A 665 0.95 -6.42 4.92
C SER A 665 2.28 -5.94 4.32
N TYR A 666 2.82 -6.71 3.37
CA TYR A 666 4.01 -6.33 2.60
C TYR A 666 3.63 -5.33 1.51
N GLN A 667 2.53 -5.60 0.79
CA GLN A 667 2.00 -4.71 -0.24
C GLN A 667 1.74 -3.31 0.33
N ASP A 668 1.12 -3.19 1.51
CA ASP A 668 0.76 -1.88 2.09
C ASP A 668 1.97 -0.99 2.42
N ARG A 669 3.17 -1.57 2.56
CA ARG A 669 4.42 -0.84 2.79
C ARG A 669 5.11 -0.38 1.51
N LEU A 670 4.66 -0.85 0.35
CA LEU A 670 5.27 -0.52 -0.93
C LEU A 670 4.94 0.92 -1.31
N GLU A 671 5.98 1.67 -1.65
CA GLU A 671 5.86 3.03 -2.18
C GLU A 671 6.07 3.03 -3.69
N PHE A 672 5.43 3.95 -4.40
CA PHE A 672 5.46 4.06 -5.86
C PHE A 672 5.66 5.51 -6.23
N ASP A 673 6.25 5.75 -7.40
CA ASP A 673 6.23 7.08 -7.98
C ASP A 673 4.79 7.48 -8.34
N ASP A 674 4.51 8.79 -8.26
CA ASP A 674 3.19 9.33 -8.61
C ASP A 674 2.81 9.02 -10.06
N VAL A 675 3.80 8.90 -10.94
CA VAL A 675 3.66 8.57 -12.35
C VAL A 675 4.69 7.50 -12.72
N SER A 676 4.24 6.46 -13.43
CA SER A 676 5.08 5.38 -13.90
C SER A 676 4.87 5.18 -15.40
N VAL A 677 5.97 5.03 -16.14
CA VAL A 677 5.94 4.61 -17.55
C VAL A 677 6.14 3.10 -17.60
N GLY A 678 5.28 2.41 -18.35
CA GLY A 678 5.18 0.97 -18.33
C GLY A 678 4.41 0.46 -17.11
N ARG A 679 4.68 -0.80 -16.73
CA ARG A 679 4.12 -1.39 -15.52
C ARG A 679 4.62 -0.64 -14.29
N PRO A 680 3.74 -0.13 -13.40
CA PRO A 680 4.15 0.44 -12.12
C PRO A 680 4.95 -0.57 -11.30
N SER A 681 6.14 -0.15 -10.87
CA SER A 681 7.01 -0.92 -9.98
C SER A 681 7.22 -0.16 -8.68
N PRO A 682 7.31 -0.85 -7.53
CA PRO A 682 7.60 -0.18 -6.27
C PRO A 682 8.98 0.47 -6.31
N ARG A 683 9.11 1.63 -5.66
CA ARG A 683 10.39 2.29 -5.43
C ARG A 683 11.27 1.41 -4.55
N VAL A 684 12.54 1.31 -4.91
CA VAL A 684 13.57 0.75 -4.03
C VAL A 684 14.12 1.92 -3.22
N VAL A 685 13.64 2.09 -1.99
CA VAL A 685 14.01 3.22 -1.14
C VAL A 685 15.26 2.83 -0.34
N ALA A 686 16.37 3.50 -0.59
CA ALA A 686 17.51 3.49 0.33
C ALA A 686 17.16 4.31 1.59
N PRO A 687 17.65 3.95 2.80
CA PRO A 687 17.48 4.76 3.99
C PRO A 687 17.99 6.18 3.72
N VAL A 688 17.09 7.17 3.78
CA VAL A 688 17.44 8.57 3.56
C VAL A 688 18.43 9.02 4.63
N THR A 689 19.66 9.33 4.23
CA THR A 689 20.59 10.12 5.03
C THR A 689 20.12 11.58 4.94
N HIS A 690 19.80 12.19 6.08
CA HIS A 690 19.21 13.53 6.20
C HIS A 690 19.94 14.58 5.34
N ALA A 691 19.17 15.35 4.55
CA ALA A 691 19.67 16.43 3.70
C ALA A 691 19.36 17.82 4.28
N GLY A 692 20.39 18.47 4.83
CA GLY A 692 20.75 19.88 4.58
C GLY A 692 19.92 21.02 5.18
N ASP A 693 18.67 21.23 4.72
CA ASP A 693 18.13 22.60 4.69
C ASP A 693 16.82 22.83 5.48
N GLY A 694 16.28 21.80 6.14
CA GLY A 694 15.12 21.95 7.06
C GLY A 694 13.84 22.51 6.43
N ARG A 695 13.75 22.61 5.10
CA ARG A 695 12.62 23.18 4.35
C ARG A 695 11.99 22.16 3.42
N ILE A 696 10.67 22.04 3.51
CA ILE A 696 9.85 21.18 2.65
C ILE A 696 8.90 22.09 1.86
N VAL A 697 8.89 21.93 0.54
CA VAL A 697 8.03 22.70 -0.37
C VAL A 697 6.91 21.79 -0.87
N GLY A 698 5.67 22.23 -0.68
CA GLY A 698 4.49 21.63 -1.26
C GLY A 698 3.68 22.65 -2.04
N ARG A 699 2.37 22.43 -2.12
CA ARG A 699 1.40 23.32 -2.75
C ARG A 699 0.49 23.97 -1.69
N PRO A 700 0.21 25.27 -1.81
CA PRO A 700 -0.73 25.95 -0.92
C PRO A 700 -2.15 25.42 -1.15
N ALA A 701 -2.78 24.95 -0.08
CA ALA A 701 -4.12 24.37 -0.10
C ALA A 701 -5.10 25.07 0.84
N GLY A 702 -4.66 25.58 1.98
CA GLY A 702 -5.46 26.33 2.96
C GLY A 702 -4.67 27.50 3.51
N ARG A 703 -5.29 28.68 3.62
CA ARG A 703 -4.60 29.95 3.96
C ARG A 703 -4.23 30.02 5.44
N GLY A 704 -3.21 30.82 5.74
CA GLY A 704 -2.74 31.09 7.09
C GLY A 704 -1.38 30.47 7.39
N THR A 705 -0.82 30.88 8.52
CA THR A 705 0.48 30.41 9.00
C THR A 705 0.34 30.00 10.46
N VAL A 706 0.90 28.85 10.83
CA VAL A 706 0.89 28.36 12.21
C VAL A 706 2.22 27.68 12.54
N GLU A 707 2.58 27.71 13.83
CA GLU A 707 3.67 26.92 14.38
C GLU A 707 3.10 25.89 15.35
N GLY A 708 3.65 24.68 15.33
CA GLY A 708 3.14 23.60 16.17
C GLY A 708 4.05 22.37 16.16
N VAL A 709 3.71 21.44 17.04
CA VAL A 709 4.40 20.15 17.16
C VAL A 709 3.86 19.19 16.11
N VAL A 710 4.73 18.51 15.40
CA VAL A 710 4.41 17.54 14.36
C VAL A 710 3.86 16.27 14.98
N ARG A 711 2.76 15.78 14.40
CA ARG A 711 2.26 14.41 14.54
C ARG A 711 2.31 13.74 13.18
N VAL A 712 3.25 12.81 12.99
CA VAL A 712 3.26 11.96 11.79
C VAL A 712 2.31 10.80 12.01
N ALA A 713 1.26 10.72 11.20
CA ALA A 713 0.31 9.62 11.21
C ALA A 713 0.14 9.07 9.78
N LYS A 714 0.62 7.85 9.56
CA LYS A 714 0.49 7.14 8.27
C LYS A 714 -0.84 6.42 8.11
N SER A 715 -1.62 6.29 9.19
CA SER A 715 -2.96 5.70 9.19
C SER A 715 -3.90 6.41 10.16
N VAL A 716 -5.22 6.26 9.94
CA VAL A 716 -6.25 6.79 10.85
C VAL A 716 -6.13 6.22 12.27
N VAL A 717 -5.59 5.00 12.39
CA VAL A 717 -5.32 4.38 13.70
C VAL A 717 -4.22 5.15 14.44
N GLN A 718 -3.14 5.52 13.76
CA GLN A 718 -2.08 6.35 14.34
C GLN A 718 -2.56 7.79 14.61
N ALA A 719 -3.51 8.29 13.82
CA ALA A 719 -4.09 9.61 14.03
C ALA A 719 -4.92 9.70 15.32
N ARG A 720 -5.29 8.58 15.95
CA ARG A 720 -6.03 8.56 17.23
C ARG A 720 -5.27 9.26 18.37
N ASP A 721 -3.94 9.34 18.26
CA ASP A 721 -3.08 9.94 19.27
C ASP A 721 -2.83 11.45 19.07
N VAL A 722 -3.45 12.06 18.04
CA VAL A 722 -3.36 13.50 17.76
C VAL A 722 -3.84 14.31 18.97
N GLN A 723 -3.03 15.30 19.35
CA GLN A 723 -3.36 16.25 20.42
C GLN A 723 -3.86 17.59 19.85
N PRO A 724 -4.69 18.33 20.62
CA PRO A 724 -5.14 19.67 20.23
C PRO A 724 -3.98 20.62 19.88
N GLY A 725 -4.05 21.24 18.70
CA GLY A 725 -3.05 22.21 18.21
C GLY A 725 -1.82 21.60 17.53
N GLU A 726 -1.68 20.26 17.47
CA GLU A 726 -0.60 19.62 16.70
C GLU A 726 -0.75 19.86 15.19
N ILE A 727 0.37 19.76 14.46
CA ILE A 727 0.43 19.79 13.01
C ILE A 727 0.37 18.35 12.52
N LEU A 728 -0.73 17.98 11.88
CA LEU A 728 -0.91 16.63 11.35
C LEU A 728 -0.17 16.48 10.03
N VAL A 729 0.81 15.58 10.00
CA VAL A 729 1.57 15.21 8.82
C VAL A 729 1.16 13.80 8.42
N ALA A 730 0.50 13.65 7.27
CA ALA A 730 -0.02 12.38 6.80
C ALA A 730 0.36 12.15 5.33
N PRO A 731 0.51 10.91 4.87
CA PRO A 731 0.86 10.68 3.46
C PRO A 731 -0.28 11.17 2.56
N VAL A 732 -1.52 11.02 3.04
CA VAL A 732 -2.74 11.27 2.32
C VAL A 732 -3.92 11.35 3.29
N THR A 733 -4.97 12.08 2.94
CA THR A 733 -6.17 12.22 3.77
C THR A 733 -7.45 12.02 2.97
N ASP A 734 -8.38 11.24 3.54
CA ASP A 734 -9.74 11.05 3.04
C ASP A 734 -10.79 11.52 4.08
N VAL A 735 -12.06 11.19 3.84
CA VAL A 735 -13.20 11.55 4.71
C VAL A 735 -13.04 11.01 6.14
N GLY A 736 -12.39 9.86 6.32
CA GLY A 736 -12.14 9.27 7.63
C GLY A 736 -11.22 10.10 8.52
N TRP A 737 -10.37 10.95 7.94
CA TRP A 737 -9.45 11.84 8.69
C TRP A 737 -10.09 13.15 9.11
N THR A 738 -11.22 13.47 8.49
CA THR A 738 -11.81 14.79 8.52
C THR A 738 -12.19 15.26 9.94
N PRO A 739 -12.64 14.38 10.86
CA PRO A 739 -12.96 14.82 12.21
C PRO A 739 -11.74 15.33 13.01
N TYR A 740 -10.52 14.85 12.72
CA TYR A 740 -9.30 15.37 13.34
C TYR A 740 -9.01 16.83 12.95
N PHE A 741 -9.58 17.32 11.84
CA PHE A 741 -9.32 18.68 11.36
C PHE A 741 -9.91 19.75 12.30
N THR A 742 -10.83 19.36 13.16
CA THR A 742 -11.39 20.23 14.21
C THR A 742 -10.45 20.42 15.41
N VAL A 743 -9.38 19.63 15.49
CA VAL A 743 -8.49 19.53 16.65
C VAL A 743 -7.07 20.04 16.33
N ILE A 744 -6.61 19.88 15.09
CA ILE A 744 -5.25 20.22 14.65
C ILE A 744 -5.05 21.72 14.37
N GLY A 745 -3.80 22.17 14.41
CA GLY A 745 -3.39 23.54 14.06
C GLY A 745 -3.12 23.75 12.57
N ALA A 746 -2.62 22.72 11.87
CA ALA A 746 -2.44 22.69 10.41
C ALA A 746 -2.43 21.26 9.87
N LEU A 747 -2.62 21.15 8.55
CA LEU A 747 -2.52 19.91 7.79
C LEU A 747 -1.36 19.94 6.79
N VAL A 748 -0.54 18.91 6.79
CA VAL A 748 0.52 18.67 5.79
C VAL A 748 0.34 17.30 5.16
N THR A 749 0.29 17.22 3.83
CA THR A 749 0.24 15.92 3.13
C THR A 749 1.32 15.72 2.07
N ASP A 750 1.79 14.47 1.94
CA ASP A 750 2.77 14.09 0.90
C ASP A 750 2.12 14.07 -0.47
N ILE A 751 0.90 13.54 -0.56
CA ILE A 751 0.08 13.44 -1.75
C ILE A 751 -1.17 14.29 -1.56
N GLY A 752 -1.55 15.08 -2.56
CA GLY A 752 -2.74 15.91 -2.51
C GLY A 752 -2.76 17.01 -3.56
N SER A 753 -3.90 17.24 -4.20
CA SER A 753 -4.09 18.45 -5.03
C SER A 753 -4.77 19.60 -4.28
N SER A 754 -4.75 20.81 -4.86
CA SER A 754 -5.51 21.96 -4.34
C SER A 754 -7.03 21.78 -4.48
N VAL A 755 -7.52 20.65 -4.97
CA VAL A 755 -8.95 20.29 -5.02
C VAL A 755 -9.23 18.95 -4.32
N SER A 756 -8.22 18.40 -3.63
CA SER A 756 -8.34 17.19 -2.81
C SER A 756 -9.31 17.39 -1.65
N HIS A 757 -9.87 16.29 -1.15
CA HIS A 757 -10.80 16.31 -0.02
C HIS A 757 -10.20 17.04 1.19
N GLY A 758 -8.96 16.68 1.57
CA GLY A 758 -8.22 17.34 2.65
C GLY A 758 -8.07 18.86 2.44
N ALA A 759 -7.73 19.30 1.23
CA ALA A 759 -7.58 20.72 0.89
C ALA A 759 -8.91 21.49 0.87
N VAL A 760 -10.00 20.88 0.39
CA VAL A 760 -11.34 21.50 0.39
C VAL A 760 -11.80 21.71 1.82
N VAL A 761 -11.76 20.67 2.66
CA VAL A 761 -12.17 20.77 4.06
C VAL A 761 -11.29 21.76 4.81
N ALA A 762 -9.96 21.67 4.70
CA ALA A 762 -9.07 22.61 5.39
C ALA A 762 -9.42 24.08 5.11
N ARG A 763 -9.79 24.43 3.87
CA ARG A 763 -10.24 25.79 3.51
C ARG A 763 -11.56 26.19 4.13
N GLU A 764 -12.54 25.28 4.16
CA GLU A 764 -13.85 25.55 4.77
C GLU A 764 -13.72 25.84 6.27
N TYR A 765 -12.75 25.21 6.93
CA TYR A 765 -12.45 25.39 8.34
C TYR A 765 -11.40 26.48 8.64
N GLY A 766 -10.84 27.13 7.61
CA GLY A 766 -9.79 28.14 7.79
C GLY A 766 -8.48 27.60 8.36
N LEU A 767 -8.21 26.30 8.15
CA LEU A 767 -7.01 25.61 8.60
C LEU A 767 -5.86 25.83 7.59
N PRO A 768 -4.67 26.30 8.03
CA PRO A 768 -3.47 26.31 7.20
C PRO A 768 -3.17 24.91 6.66
N CYS A 769 -2.98 24.80 5.34
CA CYS A 769 -2.82 23.50 4.70
C CYS A 769 -1.82 23.54 3.54
N VAL A 770 -0.86 22.61 3.57
CA VAL A 770 0.14 22.38 2.54
C VAL A 770 0.04 20.94 2.07
N VAL A 771 -0.23 20.73 0.79
CA VAL A 771 -0.37 19.39 0.19
C VAL A 771 0.75 19.12 -0.81
N ASN A 772 0.89 17.89 -1.29
CA ASN A 772 1.89 17.56 -2.31
C ASN A 772 3.34 17.87 -1.89
N THR A 773 3.68 17.63 -0.62
CA THR A 773 5.05 17.80 -0.13
C THR A 773 6.00 16.70 -0.61
N LEU A 774 5.45 15.60 -1.15
CA LEU A 774 6.13 14.41 -1.67
C LEU A 774 6.92 13.59 -0.63
N VAL A 775 7.49 14.25 0.38
CA VAL A 775 8.43 13.64 1.34
C VAL A 775 8.16 14.05 2.80
N GLY A 776 7.06 14.76 3.07
CA GLY A 776 6.71 15.27 4.40
C GLY A 776 6.73 14.20 5.50
N THR A 777 6.09 13.04 5.28
CA THR A 777 6.09 11.94 6.27
C THR A 777 7.38 11.13 6.33
N GLN A 778 8.30 11.35 5.38
CA GLN A 778 9.61 10.70 5.33
C GLN A 778 10.67 11.55 6.05
N VAL A 779 10.54 12.88 5.97
CA VAL A 779 11.50 13.84 6.52
C VAL A 779 11.16 14.24 7.96
N LEU A 780 9.88 14.53 8.24
CA LEU A 780 9.45 14.99 9.57
C LEU A 780 9.22 13.81 10.53
N ARG A 781 9.45 14.02 11.81
CA ARG A 781 9.22 13.05 12.90
C ARG A 781 8.19 13.59 13.89
N THR A 782 7.43 12.69 14.50
CA THR A 782 6.52 13.06 15.59
C THR A 782 7.32 13.70 16.74
N GLY A 783 6.89 14.88 17.17
CA GLY A 783 7.55 15.70 18.18
C GLY A 783 8.37 16.86 17.61
N ASP A 784 8.71 16.87 16.31
CA ASP A 784 9.40 17.99 15.68
C ASP A 784 8.57 19.27 15.77
N ARG A 785 9.21 20.44 15.83
CA ARG A 785 8.51 21.72 15.80
C ARG A 785 8.67 22.36 14.44
N VAL A 786 7.56 22.66 13.78
CA VAL A 786 7.55 23.21 12.41
C VAL A 786 6.70 24.47 12.31
N ARG A 787 7.02 25.32 11.33
CA ARG A 787 6.16 26.40 10.82
C ARG A 787 5.54 25.95 9.51
N VAL A 788 4.22 25.99 9.43
CA VAL A 788 3.47 25.70 8.20
C VAL A 788 2.91 27.02 7.67
N ASP A 789 3.35 27.41 6.48
CA ASP A 789 2.82 28.54 5.70
C ASP A 789 1.94 27.98 4.57
N GLY A 790 0.63 27.97 4.82
CA GLY A 790 -0.36 27.49 3.87
C GLY A 790 -0.65 28.47 2.72
N ASP A 791 -0.23 29.73 2.82
CA ASP A 791 -0.34 30.71 1.73
C ASP A 791 0.75 30.51 0.67
N ARG A 792 1.96 30.16 1.10
CA ARG A 792 3.12 29.93 0.22
C ARG A 792 3.37 28.46 -0.09
N GLY A 793 2.75 27.53 0.64
CA GLY A 793 2.95 26.09 0.46
C GLY A 793 4.27 25.58 1.05
N ILE A 794 4.72 26.12 2.18
CA ILE A 794 6.05 25.85 2.75
C ILE A 794 5.91 25.28 4.16
N VAL A 795 6.70 24.25 4.48
CA VAL A 795 6.90 23.74 5.83
C VAL A 795 8.37 23.90 6.23
N GLU A 796 8.62 24.64 7.30
CA GLU A 796 9.95 24.94 7.83
C GLU A 796 10.15 24.25 9.18
N LEU A 797 11.17 23.39 9.28
CA LEU A 797 11.61 22.78 10.52
C LEU A 797 12.29 23.83 11.40
N ILE A 798 11.72 24.10 12.57
CA ILE A 798 12.24 25.04 13.56
C ILE A 798 13.17 24.31 14.53
N GLU A 799 12.74 23.14 15.01
CA GLU A 799 13.44 22.34 16.02
C GLU A 799 13.17 20.85 15.77
N SER A 800 14.21 20.03 15.74
CA SER A 800 14.09 18.57 15.67
C SER A 800 13.96 17.98 17.07
N ASN A 801 13.14 16.94 17.20
CA ASN A 801 12.99 16.13 18.41
C ASN A 801 14.12 15.10 18.58
#